data_AF-A0A3P8T6F8-F1
#
_entry.id   AF-A0A3P8T6F8-F1
#
_cell.length_a   1.000
_cell.length_b   1.000
_cell.length_c   1.000
_cell.angle_alpha   90.00
_cell.angle_beta   90.00
_cell.angle_gamma   90.00
#
_symmetry.space_group_name_H-M   'P 1'
#
loop_
_entity.id
_entity.type
_entity.pdbx_description
1 polymer ?
#
loop_
_entity_poly.entity_id
_entity_poly.type
_entity_poly.pdbx_seq_one_letter_code
_entity_poly.pdbx_strand_id
1 'polypeptide(L)'
;MWFSPRRNRFPSQNWHGAHNCTNFSVSLWVLSFCWCFVAVRGQNYHPTVNTQYGKLRGVRVPLPSEILGPVDQYLGVPYAASPVGEKRFMPPEPPSSWSGIKNATHFAPVCPQNIHNAVPEIMMPIWFTFNLDIVTTYIQDQHEDCLYLNIYVPTEDDIRDTGAKPVMVYIHGGSYMEGTGNMIDGSVLASYGNVIVITLNYRVGVLGFLSTGDQAAKGNYGLLDQIQALRWISENIGFFGGDSNRITVFGSGIGASCVSLLTLSHHSEGLFHRAIIQSGSALSSWAVNYQPVKYTRLLAEKVGCNVLDTSGMVDCLRKKTSRELVEQDIQPARYHVAFGPVIDGDVIPDDPEILMEQGEFLNYDIMLGVNQGEGLRFVENVVDSEDGVSGNDFDFSVSDFVDSLYGYPEGKDTLRETIKFMYTDWADRDNPETRRKTLVALFTDHQWVEPSVVTADLHARYGSPTYFYAFYHHCQSLMKPAWSDAAHGDEVPYVFGIPMIGPTDLFPCNFSKNDVMLSAVVMTYWTNFAKTGDPNKPVPQDTKFIHTKANRFEEVAWSKYNPQDQLYLHIGLKPRVRDHYRATKVAFWKHLVPHLYNLHDMFHYTSTTTKVPPPETTQNTLSTKRPNGKNWPFNTKRPPMSPAYNSEDKDSWSEDEETGPLVVENPRDYSTELSVTIAVGASLLFLNVLAFAALYYRKDKRRQDSSHGQPSPQRQTTSNDIGHHAPEEEIMSLQMNQTHHECEAGNSNEGALRLASLPDYTLTLRRSPDDIPLMTPNTITMIPNSLVGMPNLHPYNTFTTGFNSTGLPHSHSTTRV
;
A
#
# COMPACT_ATOMS: atom_id res chain seq x y z
N MET A 1 31.67 -1.65 47.22
CA MET A 1 32.91 -1.12 47.83
C MET A 1 34.07 -2.01 47.40
N TRP A 2 35.25 -1.42 47.12
CA TRP A 2 36.60 -1.95 47.43
C TRP A 2 37.08 -3.26 46.75
N PHE A 3 38.37 -3.45 46.35
CA PHE A 3 39.54 -2.54 46.34
C PHE A 3 40.64 -2.97 45.31
N SER A 4 41.85 -2.39 45.43
CA SER A 4 43.06 -2.55 44.59
C SER A 4 44.30 -2.15 45.46
N PRO A 5 45.50 -1.66 45.02
CA PRO A 5 46.17 -1.50 43.70
C PRO A 5 47.72 -1.80 43.72
N ARG A 6 48.50 -1.23 42.75
CA ARG A 6 49.95 -0.78 42.83
C ARG A 6 51.09 -1.79 42.52
N ARG A 7 52.33 -1.39 42.11
CA ARG A 7 52.88 -0.25 41.28
C ARG A 7 54.43 -0.34 41.10
N ASN A 8 54.98 0.39 40.10
CA ASN A 8 56.36 0.98 39.97
C ASN A 8 57.61 0.07 39.70
N ARG A 9 58.82 0.55 39.31
CA ARG A 9 59.33 1.60 38.34
C ARG A 9 60.90 1.77 38.45
N PHE A 10 61.72 1.83 37.37
CA PHE A 10 63.15 2.27 37.38
C PHE A 10 63.68 2.76 35.97
N PRO A 11 64.86 3.46 35.83
CA PRO A 11 65.24 4.20 34.58
C PRO A 11 66.72 4.13 34.00
N SER A 12 66.88 4.74 32.79
CA SER A 12 68.01 5.56 32.22
C SER A 12 69.39 5.03 31.71
N GLN A 13 69.65 5.28 30.39
CA GLN A 13 70.90 5.73 29.67
C GLN A 13 72.21 4.89 29.73
N ASN A 14 73.17 4.91 28.77
CA ASN A 14 73.44 5.64 27.49
C ASN A 14 74.48 4.86 26.61
N TRP A 15 74.68 5.17 25.31
CA TRP A 15 75.97 5.23 24.54
C TRP A 15 75.77 5.37 22.99
N HIS A 16 76.84 5.64 22.23
CA HIS A 16 76.84 6.16 20.84
C HIS A 16 76.96 5.13 19.69
N GLY A 17 76.51 5.52 18.48
CA GLY A 17 76.89 4.94 17.18
C GLY A 17 76.36 5.79 16.00
N ALA A 18 77.15 6.02 14.95
CA ALA A 18 76.85 7.03 13.93
C ALA A 18 76.83 6.50 12.47
N HIS A 19 75.63 6.35 11.89
CA HIS A 19 75.33 6.25 10.46
C HIS A 19 73.82 6.49 10.25
N ASN A 20 73.38 7.57 9.58
CA ASN A 20 72.04 7.67 8.91
C ASN A 20 71.65 9.02 8.24
N CYS A 21 72.51 10.03 8.13
CA CYS A 21 72.10 11.38 7.70
C CYS A 21 71.43 11.47 6.31
N THR A 22 71.71 10.54 5.39
CA THR A 22 71.03 10.45 4.08
C THR A 22 69.63 9.82 4.21
N ASN A 23 69.52 8.69 4.90
CA ASN A 23 68.25 7.98 5.12
C ASN A 23 67.23 8.84 5.88
N PHE A 24 67.67 9.65 6.84
CA PHE A 24 66.77 10.50 7.62
C PHE A 24 66.05 11.55 6.76
N SER A 25 66.72 12.08 5.73
CA SER A 25 66.11 12.99 4.75
C SER A 25 65.07 12.27 3.89
N VAL A 26 65.42 11.11 3.32
CA VAL A 26 64.48 10.32 2.49
C VAL A 26 63.25 9.89 3.30
N SER A 27 63.43 9.44 4.54
CA SER A 27 62.31 9.10 5.42
C SER A 27 61.44 10.30 5.77
N LEU A 28 62.01 11.50 5.97
CA LEU A 28 61.22 12.73 6.16
C LEU A 28 60.45 13.13 4.89
N TRP A 29 61.05 13.00 3.72
CA TRP A 29 60.35 13.24 2.45
C TRP A 29 59.23 12.22 2.22
N VAL A 30 59.46 10.93 2.45
CA VAL A 30 58.43 9.87 2.34
C VAL A 30 57.32 10.07 3.37
N LEU A 31 57.64 10.39 4.62
CA LEU A 31 56.63 10.69 5.65
C LEU A 31 55.81 11.94 5.28
N SER A 32 56.45 12.99 4.78
CA SER A 32 55.77 14.20 4.29
C SER A 32 54.87 13.89 3.08
N PHE A 33 55.35 13.10 2.12
CA PHE A 33 54.56 12.68 0.95
C PHE A 33 53.37 11.81 1.38
N CYS A 34 53.56 10.87 2.31
CA CYS A 34 52.46 10.10 2.89
C CYS A 34 51.48 10.98 3.67
N TRP A 35 51.93 12.00 4.41
CA TRP A 35 51.04 12.95 5.08
C TRP A 35 50.24 13.80 4.08
N CYS A 36 50.86 14.24 2.98
CA CYS A 36 50.15 14.88 1.88
C CYS A 36 49.13 13.94 1.21
N PHE A 37 49.48 12.68 0.93
CA PHE A 37 48.56 11.69 0.34
C PHE A 37 47.40 11.30 1.28
N VAL A 38 47.63 11.28 2.60
CA VAL A 38 46.57 11.10 3.60
C VAL A 38 45.68 12.34 3.68
N ALA A 39 46.25 13.55 3.69
CA ALA A 39 45.49 14.81 3.71
C ALA A 39 44.65 15.04 2.44
N VAL A 40 45.14 14.61 1.27
CA VAL A 40 44.43 14.71 -0.02
C VAL A 40 43.26 13.72 -0.13
N ARG A 41 43.26 12.61 0.64
CA ARG A 41 42.19 11.60 0.65
C ARG A 41 40.98 11.94 1.52
N GLY A 42 40.90 13.14 2.11
CA GLY A 42 39.91 13.47 3.15
C GLY A 42 39.24 14.84 3.09
N GLN A 43 39.26 15.55 1.94
CA GLN A 43 38.47 16.78 1.80
C GLN A 43 37.08 16.49 1.24
N ASN A 44 36.06 16.60 2.11
CA ASN A 44 34.66 16.63 1.69
C ASN A 44 34.44 17.85 0.79
N TYR A 45 33.96 17.63 -0.44
CA TYR A 45 33.59 18.72 -1.32
C TYR A 45 32.29 19.37 -0.82
N HIS A 46 32.27 20.70 -0.75
CA HIS A 46 31.17 21.48 -0.21
C HIS A 46 30.54 22.35 -1.30
N PRO A 47 29.64 21.79 -2.13
CA PRO A 47 28.99 22.53 -3.21
C PRO A 47 28.18 23.70 -2.64
N THR A 48 28.10 24.81 -3.38
CA THR A 48 27.38 26.01 -2.95
C THR A 48 26.40 26.46 -4.04
N VAL A 49 25.12 26.52 -3.70
CA VAL A 49 24.01 26.92 -4.59
C VAL A 49 23.41 28.23 -4.07
N ASN A 50 22.81 29.02 -4.97
CA ASN A 50 22.14 30.29 -4.65
C ASN A 50 20.65 30.18 -4.95
N THR A 51 19.80 30.17 -3.93
CA THR A 51 18.33 30.19 -4.06
C THR A 51 17.82 31.63 -4.15
N GLN A 52 16.50 31.83 -4.32
CA GLN A 52 15.88 33.16 -4.21
C GLN A 52 16.06 33.77 -2.80
N TYR A 53 16.22 32.92 -1.77
CA TYR A 53 16.28 33.32 -0.37
C TYR A 53 17.71 33.51 0.15
N GLY A 54 18.72 32.89 -0.47
CA GLY A 54 20.13 33.09 -0.12
C GLY A 54 21.03 31.95 -0.59
N LYS A 55 22.30 31.95 -0.15
CA LYS A 55 23.25 30.89 -0.52
C LYS A 55 23.19 29.73 0.47
N LEU A 56 23.22 28.51 -0.05
CA LEU A 56 23.26 27.25 0.67
C LEU A 56 24.59 26.53 0.38
N ARG A 57 25.21 25.95 1.40
CA ARG A 57 26.35 25.03 1.26
C ARG A 57 25.91 23.61 1.61
N GLY A 58 25.98 22.70 0.64
CA GLY A 58 25.75 21.27 0.83
C GLY A 58 27.03 20.50 1.14
N VAL A 59 26.97 19.17 0.98
CA VAL A 59 28.10 18.24 1.10
C VAL A 59 28.01 17.16 0.03
N ARG A 60 29.12 16.85 -0.64
CA ARG A 60 29.21 15.72 -1.58
C ARG A 60 29.46 14.43 -0.82
N VAL A 61 28.59 13.45 -0.98
CA VAL A 61 28.65 12.14 -0.34
C VAL A 61 28.92 11.05 -1.38
N PRO A 62 29.99 10.25 -1.25
CA PRO A 62 30.18 9.04 -2.05
C PRO A 62 29.27 7.92 -1.58
N LEU A 63 28.69 7.17 -2.52
CA LEU A 63 27.88 6.00 -2.19
C LEU A 63 28.76 4.75 -1.97
N PRO A 64 28.32 3.76 -1.17
CA PRO A 64 29.08 2.51 -0.93
C PRO A 64 29.27 1.61 -2.16
N SER A 65 28.57 1.87 -3.27
CA SER A 65 28.62 1.08 -4.49
C SER A 65 29.57 1.71 -5.51
N GLU A 66 30.55 0.94 -5.99
CA GLU A 66 31.51 1.36 -7.03
C GLU A 66 30.86 1.71 -8.39
N ILE A 67 29.57 1.40 -8.56
CA ILE A 67 28.80 1.64 -9.79
C ILE A 67 27.96 2.92 -9.70
N LEU A 68 27.74 3.48 -8.50
CA LEU A 68 26.86 4.64 -8.28
C LEU A 68 27.67 5.92 -8.06
N GLY A 69 27.47 6.92 -8.92
CA GLY A 69 28.09 8.23 -8.79
C GLY A 69 27.74 8.94 -7.47
N PRO A 70 28.62 9.82 -6.95
CA PRO A 70 28.37 10.55 -5.71
C PRO A 70 27.19 11.52 -5.84
N VAL A 71 26.65 11.94 -4.69
CA VAL A 71 25.47 12.82 -4.58
C VAL A 71 25.83 14.08 -3.81
N ASP A 72 25.40 15.24 -4.31
CA ASP A 72 25.44 16.51 -3.58
C ASP A 72 24.18 16.63 -2.73
N GLN A 73 24.34 16.52 -1.41
CA GLN A 73 23.27 16.61 -0.43
C GLN A 73 23.14 18.02 0.13
N TYR A 74 21.89 18.51 0.23
CA TYR A 74 21.52 19.75 0.91
C TYR A 74 20.44 19.43 1.94
N LEU A 75 20.85 19.20 3.19
CA LEU A 75 19.97 18.76 4.28
C LEU A 75 19.55 19.96 5.15
N GLY A 76 18.32 19.98 5.65
CA GLY A 76 17.83 21.06 6.51
C GLY A 76 17.66 22.42 5.79
N VAL A 77 17.15 22.41 4.55
CA VAL A 77 16.85 23.64 3.78
C VAL A 77 15.46 24.18 4.17
N PRO A 78 15.33 25.43 4.66
CA PRO A 78 14.04 25.98 5.04
C PRO A 78 13.22 26.34 3.79
N TYR A 79 11.99 25.82 3.69
CA TYR A 79 11.06 26.13 2.59
C TYR A 79 9.90 27.06 3.01
N ALA A 80 9.77 27.32 4.32
CA ALA A 80 8.79 28.20 4.93
C ALA A 80 9.38 28.90 6.17
N ALA A 81 8.68 29.91 6.68
CA ALA A 81 8.97 30.52 7.97
C ALA A 81 8.44 29.66 9.14
N SER A 82 9.12 29.75 10.28
CA SER A 82 8.81 28.99 11.49
C SER A 82 7.33 29.16 11.95
N PRO A 83 6.53 28.08 12.08
CA PRO A 83 5.11 28.14 12.42
C PRO A 83 4.85 28.28 13.94
N VAL A 84 5.67 29.07 14.63
CA VAL A 84 5.65 29.25 16.10
C VAL A 84 4.78 30.41 16.57
N GLY A 85 4.29 30.32 17.81
CA GLY A 85 3.51 31.38 18.45
C GLY A 85 2.20 31.66 17.71
N GLU A 86 1.98 32.90 17.31
CA GLU A 86 0.78 33.30 16.53
C GLU A 86 0.68 32.60 15.17
N LYS A 87 1.78 32.06 14.63
CA LYS A 87 1.78 31.25 13.39
C LYS A 87 1.38 29.79 13.62
N ARG A 88 1.20 29.35 14.87
CA ARG A 88 0.65 28.03 15.16
C ARG A 88 -0.84 28.02 14.80
N PHE A 89 -1.27 26.94 14.14
CA PHE A 89 -2.62 26.80 13.55
C PHE A 89 -2.93 27.87 12.48
N MET A 90 -1.91 28.31 11.74
CA MET A 90 -2.03 29.18 10.55
C MET A 90 -1.36 28.52 9.33
N PRO A 91 -1.73 28.91 8.10
CA PRO A 91 -0.98 28.58 6.89
C PRO A 91 0.51 28.97 7.02
N PRO A 92 1.43 28.24 6.38
CA PRO A 92 2.84 28.60 6.34
C PRO A 92 3.06 29.88 5.54
N GLU A 93 4.05 30.67 5.94
CA GLU A 93 4.56 31.80 5.14
C GLU A 93 5.88 31.42 4.45
N PRO A 94 6.27 32.08 3.35
CA PRO A 94 7.60 31.92 2.74
C PRO A 94 8.76 32.19 3.73
N PRO A 95 9.92 31.56 3.54
CA PRO A 95 11.05 31.68 4.46
C PRO A 95 11.73 33.06 4.35
N SER A 96 12.22 33.59 5.47
CA SER A 96 13.01 34.83 5.47
C SER A 96 14.32 34.66 4.70
N SER A 97 14.62 35.57 3.77
CA SER A 97 15.92 35.63 3.10
C SER A 97 17.09 35.83 4.08
N TRP A 98 18.26 35.27 3.79
CA TRP A 98 19.46 35.38 4.62
C TRP A 98 20.68 35.91 3.85
N SER A 99 21.56 36.62 4.57
CA SER A 99 22.86 37.06 4.06
C SER A 99 23.94 36.00 4.30
N GLY A 100 25.05 36.08 3.55
CA GLY A 100 26.15 35.11 3.65
C GLY A 100 25.83 33.76 3.00
N ILE A 101 26.22 32.67 3.66
CA ILE A 101 26.00 31.29 3.21
C ILE A 101 25.51 30.47 4.41
N LYS A 102 24.30 29.91 4.33
CA LYS A 102 23.76 28.96 5.32
C LYS A 102 24.28 27.57 5.01
N ASN A 103 24.77 26.84 6.02
CA ASN A 103 25.14 25.43 5.86
C ASN A 103 23.85 24.58 5.84
N ALA A 104 23.77 23.66 4.90
CA ALA A 104 22.70 22.68 4.71
C ALA A 104 23.34 21.28 4.59
N THR A 105 24.02 20.85 5.65
CA THR A 105 24.89 19.65 5.66
C THR A 105 24.49 18.61 6.69
N HIS A 106 23.44 18.89 7.48
CA HIS A 106 22.90 18.05 8.53
C HIS A 106 21.37 18.23 8.50
N PHE A 107 20.61 17.22 8.93
CA PHE A 107 19.17 17.37 9.07
C PHE A 107 18.81 18.47 10.08
N ALA A 108 17.67 19.13 9.85
CA ALA A 108 17.05 20.02 10.82
C ALA A 108 16.11 19.22 11.75
N PRO A 109 15.72 19.78 12.92
CA PRO A 109 14.77 19.14 13.84
C PRO A 109 13.47 18.71 13.16
N VAL A 110 12.90 17.60 13.62
CA VAL A 110 11.62 17.10 13.12
C VAL A 110 10.45 17.81 13.80
N CYS A 111 9.26 17.71 13.20
CA CYS A 111 8.05 18.26 13.81
C CYS A 111 7.67 17.48 15.09
N PRO A 112 7.12 18.15 16.13
CA PRO A 112 6.85 17.51 17.42
C PRO A 112 5.84 16.35 17.31
N GLN A 113 6.22 15.18 17.82
CA GLN A 113 5.51 13.90 17.64
C GLN A 113 5.79 12.92 18.78
N ASN A 114 4.84 12.02 19.10
CA ASN A 114 4.98 11.05 20.20
C ASN A 114 4.58 9.62 19.78
N ILE A 115 5.57 8.80 19.43
CA ILE A 115 5.39 7.40 19.02
C ILE A 115 4.95 6.46 20.16
N HIS A 116 5.06 6.84 21.43
CA HIS A 116 4.82 5.93 22.55
C HIS A 116 3.33 5.80 22.94
N ASN A 117 2.48 6.78 22.56
CA ASN A 117 1.08 6.84 23.00
C ASN A 117 0.05 6.87 21.85
N ALA A 118 0.48 7.06 20.59
CA ALA A 118 -0.40 7.59 19.53
C ALA A 118 -0.75 6.62 18.39
N VAL A 119 -0.13 5.44 18.32
CA VAL A 119 -0.01 4.70 17.05
C VAL A 119 -1.03 3.55 16.92
N PRO A 120 -2.02 3.63 16.02
CA PRO A 120 -2.71 2.44 15.52
C PRO A 120 -1.76 1.69 14.57
N GLU A 121 -0.95 0.76 15.10
CA GLU A 121 0.11 0.03 14.36
C GLU A 121 -0.37 -0.58 13.03
N ILE A 122 -1.65 -0.91 12.94
CA ILE A 122 -2.32 -1.44 11.75
C ILE A 122 -2.29 -0.52 10.51
N MET A 123 -2.04 0.78 10.71
CA MET A 123 -1.93 1.78 9.64
C MET A 123 -0.49 2.03 9.19
N MET A 124 0.49 1.52 9.93
CA MET A 124 1.89 1.95 9.81
C MET A 124 2.72 0.98 8.97
N PRO A 125 3.77 1.48 8.28
CA PRO A 125 4.72 0.60 7.61
C PRO A 125 5.35 -0.41 8.57
N ILE A 126 5.49 -1.65 8.12
CA ILE A 126 6.06 -2.75 8.92
C ILE A 126 7.50 -2.45 9.34
N TRP A 127 8.31 -1.87 8.46
CA TRP A 127 9.69 -1.47 8.77
C TRP A 127 9.77 -0.36 9.83
N PHE A 128 8.75 0.48 9.97
CA PHE A 128 8.71 1.55 10.98
C PHE A 128 8.37 0.95 12.35
N THR A 129 7.32 0.15 12.42
CA THR A 129 6.81 -0.39 13.69
C THR A 129 7.63 -1.53 14.27
N PHE A 130 8.39 -2.27 13.44
CA PHE A 130 9.35 -3.24 13.95
C PHE A 130 10.68 -2.59 14.42
N ASN A 131 11.10 -1.45 13.86
CA ASN A 131 12.37 -0.80 14.19
C ASN A 131 12.21 0.48 15.03
N LEU A 132 11.26 0.49 15.99
CA LEU A 132 10.91 1.67 16.78
C LEU A 132 12.11 2.30 17.52
N ASP A 133 13.07 1.50 18.01
CA ASP A 133 14.30 2.00 18.64
C ASP A 133 15.15 2.85 17.67
N ILE A 134 15.24 2.42 16.40
CA ILE A 134 15.99 3.14 15.36
C ILE A 134 15.20 4.36 14.87
N VAL A 135 13.88 4.21 14.64
CA VAL A 135 12.94 5.31 14.36
C VAL A 135 13.07 6.42 15.40
N THR A 136 13.18 6.07 16.69
CA THR A 136 13.39 7.02 17.79
C THR A 136 14.62 7.90 17.58
N THR A 137 15.72 7.36 17.01
CA THR A 137 16.94 8.14 16.75
C THR A 137 16.75 9.22 15.68
N TYR A 138 15.83 9.03 14.72
CA TYR A 138 15.50 10.03 13.70
C TYR A 138 14.56 11.13 14.22
N ILE A 139 13.84 10.89 15.32
CA ILE A 139 12.81 11.80 15.86
C ILE A 139 13.15 12.33 17.27
N GLN A 140 14.38 12.15 17.74
CA GLN A 140 14.82 12.60 19.07
C GLN A 140 14.98 14.12 19.18
N ASP A 141 15.34 14.79 18.08
CA ASP A 141 15.51 16.25 18.01
C ASP A 141 14.24 16.86 17.39
N GLN A 142 13.36 17.37 18.24
CA GLN A 142 12.04 17.88 17.86
C GLN A 142 11.91 19.36 18.16
N HIS A 143 11.36 20.12 17.21
CA HIS A 143 11.06 21.54 17.41
C HIS A 143 9.89 21.99 16.53
N GLU A 144 9.14 23.01 16.94
CA GLU A 144 8.08 23.59 16.10
C GLU A 144 8.65 24.30 14.85
N ASP A 145 9.91 24.72 14.89
CA ASP A 145 10.66 25.07 13.68
C ASP A 145 11.11 23.78 12.97
N CYS A 146 10.22 23.20 12.17
CA CYS A 146 10.46 21.94 11.46
C CYS A 146 10.19 21.98 9.95
N LEU A 147 9.84 23.15 9.38
CA LEU A 147 9.48 23.30 7.96
C LEU A 147 10.70 23.34 7.03
N TYR A 148 11.36 22.19 6.97
CA TYR A 148 12.62 21.93 6.29
C TYR A 148 12.48 20.79 5.28
N LEU A 149 13.24 20.88 4.18
CA LEU A 149 13.39 19.82 3.18
C LEU A 149 14.86 19.49 2.93
N ASN A 150 15.09 18.32 2.34
CA ASN A 150 16.39 17.73 2.05
C ASN A 150 16.45 17.46 0.54
N ILE A 151 17.52 17.87 -0.14
CA ILE A 151 17.69 17.74 -1.59
C ILE A 151 18.90 16.85 -1.88
N TYR A 152 18.70 15.85 -2.74
CA TYR A 152 19.69 14.87 -3.16
C TYR A 152 19.93 15.03 -4.67
N VAL A 153 21.04 15.67 -5.04
CA VAL A 153 21.36 15.99 -6.45
C VAL A 153 22.42 15.02 -6.98
N PRO A 154 22.16 14.25 -8.05
CA PRO A 154 23.16 13.36 -8.64
C PRO A 154 24.23 14.19 -9.35
N THR A 155 25.50 13.81 -9.17
CA THR A 155 26.64 14.60 -9.68
C THR A 155 27.10 14.20 -11.09
N GLU A 156 26.52 13.14 -11.64
CA GLU A 156 26.74 12.69 -13.02
C GLU A 156 25.68 13.27 -13.97
N ASP A 157 26.08 13.52 -15.21
CA ASP A 157 25.17 13.92 -16.29
C ASP A 157 24.91 12.72 -17.20
N ASP A 158 23.64 12.36 -17.37
CA ASP A 158 23.24 11.34 -18.34
C ASP A 158 23.54 11.84 -19.75
N ILE A 159 24.37 11.10 -20.48
CA ILE A 159 24.74 11.34 -21.87
C ILE A 159 23.49 11.38 -22.79
N ARG A 160 22.34 10.87 -22.32
CA ARG A 160 21.03 10.88 -22.99
C ARG A 160 20.12 12.07 -22.62
N ASP A 161 20.30 12.71 -21.47
CA ASP A 161 19.55 13.89 -21.02
C ASP A 161 20.49 14.85 -20.27
N THR A 162 21.17 15.71 -21.05
CA THR A 162 22.03 16.80 -20.54
C THR A 162 21.23 18.05 -20.17
N GLY A 163 19.91 17.92 -19.96
CA GLY A 163 19.01 19.00 -19.59
C GLY A 163 18.91 19.18 -18.06
N ALA A 164 17.97 20.05 -17.66
CA ALA A 164 17.58 20.14 -16.25
C ALA A 164 16.89 18.83 -15.83
N LYS A 165 17.35 18.21 -14.74
CA LYS A 165 17.00 16.85 -14.32
C LYS A 165 15.55 16.79 -13.78
N PRO A 166 14.79 15.70 -13.98
CA PRO A 166 13.48 15.52 -13.34
C PRO A 166 13.57 15.56 -11.82
N VAL A 167 12.48 15.91 -11.15
CA VAL A 167 12.44 16.11 -9.70
C VAL A 167 11.39 15.17 -9.08
N MET A 168 11.81 14.34 -8.12
CA MET A 168 10.94 13.42 -7.38
C MET A 168 10.82 13.88 -5.93
N VAL A 169 9.62 14.29 -5.51
CA VAL A 169 9.34 14.87 -4.20
C VAL A 169 8.60 13.86 -3.33
N TYR A 170 9.27 13.33 -2.31
CA TYR A 170 8.72 12.33 -1.41
C TYR A 170 8.01 12.98 -0.21
N ILE A 171 6.73 12.61 -0.03
CA ILE A 171 5.94 12.89 1.16
C ILE A 171 5.90 11.62 2.00
N HIS A 172 6.44 11.69 3.22
CA HIS A 172 6.49 10.53 4.11
C HIS A 172 5.11 10.13 4.64
N GLY A 173 4.96 8.85 4.95
CA GLY A 173 3.84 8.32 5.71
C GLY A 173 4.01 8.45 7.22
N GLY A 174 3.15 7.72 7.94
CA GLY A 174 2.87 7.82 9.36
C GLY A 174 1.37 7.52 9.55
N SER A 175 0.77 7.98 10.64
CA SER A 175 -0.68 8.01 10.90
C SER A 175 -1.25 9.44 10.83
N TYR A 176 -0.56 10.32 10.08
CA TYR A 176 -0.53 11.79 10.22
C TYR A 176 0.06 12.32 11.55
N MET A 177 0.19 11.51 12.60
CA MET A 177 0.66 11.93 13.93
C MET A 177 2.19 11.95 14.08
N GLU A 178 2.92 11.16 13.30
CA GLU A 178 4.38 11.01 13.35
C GLU A 178 4.99 10.81 11.96
N GLY A 179 6.32 10.73 11.89
CA GLY A 179 7.12 10.56 10.67
C GLY A 179 8.07 11.73 10.41
N THR A 180 8.99 11.54 9.47
CA THR A 180 9.89 12.59 8.96
C THR A 180 10.48 12.16 7.61
N GLY A 181 10.71 13.13 6.71
CA GLY A 181 11.47 12.93 5.48
C GLY A 181 12.94 12.55 5.73
N ASN A 182 13.47 12.80 6.95
CA ASN A 182 14.84 12.51 7.33
C ASN A 182 15.14 10.99 7.42
N MET A 183 14.11 10.14 7.56
CA MET A 183 14.25 8.67 7.60
C MET A 183 14.63 8.04 6.25
N ILE A 184 14.45 8.78 5.15
CA ILE A 184 14.54 8.26 3.79
C ILE A 184 15.72 8.92 3.07
N ASP A 185 16.75 8.14 2.77
CA ASP A 185 17.90 8.61 1.99
C ASP A 185 17.58 8.57 0.49
N GLY A 186 17.42 9.74 -0.12
CA GLY A 186 17.20 9.88 -1.57
C GLY A 186 18.42 9.58 -2.43
N SER A 187 19.61 9.39 -1.86
CA SER A 187 20.87 9.37 -2.62
C SER A 187 20.97 8.24 -3.65
N VAL A 188 20.55 7.02 -3.30
CA VAL A 188 20.64 5.88 -4.25
C VAL A 188 19.67 6.06 -5.41
N LEU A 189 18.42 6.45 -5.13
CA LEU A 189 17.41 6.75 -6.17
C LEU A 189 17.84 7.93 -7.06
N ALA A 190 18.43 8.98 -6.47
CA ALA A 190 18.94 10.12 -7.22
C ALA A 190 20.08 9.72 -8.17
N SER A 191 21.09 9.00 -7.65
CA SER A 191 22.25 8.53 -8.41
C SER A 191 21.89 7.52 -9.49
N TYR A 192 21.17 6.45 -9.14
CA TYR A 192 20.71 5.43 -10.10
C TYR A 192 19.77 6.01 -11.15
N GLY A 193 18.86 6.91 -10.74
CA GLY A 193 17.85 7.49 -11.60
C GLY A 193 18.34 8.60 -12.52
N ASN A 194 19.46 9.28 -12.19
CA ASN A 194 19.74 10.64 -12.67
C ASN A 194 18.49 11.55 -12.55
N VAL A 195 17.96 11.64 -11.33
CA VAL A 195 16.85 12.53 -10.95
C VAL A 195 17.23 13.26 -9.66
N ILE A 196 16.71 14.46 -9.42
CA ILE A 196 16.84 15.08 -8.10
C ILE A 196 15.74 14.49 -7.21
N VAL A 197 16.14 13.90 -6.08
CA VAL A 197 15.19 13.44 -5.05
C VAL A 197 15.10 14.50 -3.96
N ILE A 198 13.89 14.74 -3.47
CA ILE A 198 13.63 15.66 -2.35
C ILE A 198 12.80 14.92 -1.31
N THR A 199 13.17 15.02 -0.03
CA THR A 199 12.30 14.62 1.10
C THR A 199 11.97 15.86 1.92
N LEU A 200 10.76 15.95 2.49
CA LEU A 200 10.31 17.13 3.25
C LEU A 200 9.69 16.72 4.59
N ASN A 201 9.78 17.63 5.57
CA ASN A 201 9.02 17.57 6.82
C ASN A 201 7.85 18.54 6.74
N TYR A 202 6.67 18.13 7.19
CA TYR A 202 5.45 18.96 7.30
C TYR A 202 4.86 18.81 8.70
N ARG A 203 4.06 19.77 9.18
CA ARG A 203 3.47 19.68 10.53
C ARG A 203 2.58 18.43 10.66
N VAL A 204 2.83 17.65 11.70
CA VAL A 204 2.10 16.41 12.03
C VAL A 204 1.12 16.60 13.19
N GLY A 205 0.16 15.68 13.28
CA GLY A 205 -0.83 15.55 14.34
C GLY A 205 -1.56 16.84 14.66
N VAL A 206 -1.68 17.15 15.95
CA VAL A 206 -2.34 18.37 16.46
C VAL A 206 -1.83 19.64 15.76
N LEU A 207 -0.51 19.77 15.56
CA LEU A 207 0.09 20.99 15.03
C LEU A 207 -0.16 21.16 13.52
N GLY A 208 -0.36 20.05 12.79
CA GLY A 208 -0.66 20.04 11.35
C GLY A 208 -2.15 20.05 11.02
N PHE A 209 -3.00 19.51 11.88
CA PHE A 209 -4.35 19.09 11.50
C PHE A 209 -5.46 19.41 12.53
N LEU A 210 -5.18 20.19 13.57
CA LEU A 210 -6.24 20.68 14.46
C LEU A 210 -7.22 21.58 13.71
N SER A 211 -8.51 21.26 13.77
CA SER A 211 -9.58 22.05 13.18
C SER A 211 -10.75 22.21 14.15
N THR A 212 -11.32 23.41 14.20
CA THR A 212 -12.54 23.73 14.96
C THR A 212 -13.82 23.48 14.19
N GLY A 213 -13.74 23.15 12.89
CA GLY A 213 -14.89 23.12 11.97
C GLY A 213 -15.45 24.51 11.66
N ASP A 214 -14.69 25.57 11.93
CA ASP A 214 -15.03 26.96 11.65
C ASP A 214 -13.76 27.79 11.32
N GLN A 215 -13.89 29.11 11.25
CA GLN A 215 -12.80 30.00 10.86
C GLN A 215 -11.73 30.23 11.96
N ALA A 216 -11.91 29.75 13.20
CA ALA A 216 -10.91 29.95 14.26
C ALA A 216 -9.65 29.08 14.05
N ALA A 217 -9.84 27.86 13.54
CA ALA A 217 -8.80 26.99 13.02
C ALA A 217 -9.39 26.09 11.93
N LYS A 218 -9.13 26.40 10.65
CA LYS A 218 -9.65 25.61 9.51
C LYS A 218 -9.15 24.16 9.52
N GLY A 219 -7.88 23.93 9.87
CA GLY A 219 -7.17 22.65 9.68
C GLY A 219 -6.19 22.69 8.51
N ASN A 220 -5.86 21.52 7.98
CA ASN A 220 -5.05 21.31 6.75
C ASN A 220 -3.66 21.98 6.70
N TYR A 221 -3.11 22.47 7.82
CA TYR A 221 -1.80 23.11 7.87
C TYR A 221 -0.66 22.20 7.38
N GLY A 222 -0.74 20.90 7.66
CA GLY A 222 0.22 19.91 7.15
C GLY A 222 0.15 19.70 5.62
N LEU A 223 -1.01 19.86 5.00
CA LEU A 223 -1.13 19.88 3.52
C LEU A 223 -0.63 21.21 2.95
N LEU A 224 -0.96 22.33 3.61
CA LEU A 224 -0.46 23.66 3.22
C LEU A 224 1.06 23.77 3.32
N ASP A 225 1.69 23.08 4.28
CA ASP A 225 3.14 22.92 4.38
C ASP A 225 3.72 22.18 3.16
N GLN A 226 3.09 21.07 2.74
CA GLN A 226 3.47 20.34 1.53
C GLN A 226 3.31 21.21 0.27
N ILE A 227 2.21 21.97 0.15
CA ILE A 227 1.96 22.92 -0.93
C ILE A 227 3.04 24.02 -0.95
N GLN A 228 3.39 24.60 0.21
CA GLN A 228 4.44 25.62 0.31
C GLN A 228 5.83 25.06 0.00
N ALA A 229 6.11 23.80 0.35
CA ALA A 229 7.32 23.11 -0.09
C ALA A 229 7.33 22.96 -1.62
N LEU A 230 6.22 22.54 -2.24
CA LEU A 230 6.11 22.41 -3.70
C LEU A 230 6.25 23.76 -4.43
N ARG A 231 5.70 24.85 -3.88
CA ARG A 231 5.93 26.23 -4.37
C ARG A 231 7.42 26.59 -4.31
N TRP A 232 8.06 26.40 -3.16
CA TRP A 232 9.51 26.63 -3.00
C TRP A 232 10.34 25.79 -3.99
N ILE A 233 9.98 24.53 -4.21
CA ILE A 233 10.67 23.64 -5.16
C ILE A 233 10.52 24.18 -6.58
N SER A 234 9.31 24.49 -7.04
CA SER A 234 9.07 25.06 -8.37
C SER A 234 9.84 26.38 -8.60
N GLU A 235 9.91 27.22 -7.57
CA GLU A 235 10.64 28.50 -7.56
C GLU A 235 12.18 28.38 -7.54
N ASN A 236 12.75 27.29 -7.01
CA ASN A 236 14.17 27.22 -6.66
C ASN A 236 14.94 26.01 -7.24
N ILE A 237 14.27 24.94 -7.70
CA ILE A 237 14.96 23.71 -8.05
C ILE A 237 15.86 23.83 -9.30
N GLY A 238 15.57 24.81 -10.17
CA GLY A 238 16.44 25.20 -11.28
C GLY A 238 17.86 25.60 -10.85
N PHE A 239 18.04 26.16 -9.64
CA PHE A 239 19.37 26.50 -9.12
C PHE A 239 20.20 25.26 -8.70
N PHE A 240 19.55 24.10 -8.56
CA PHE A 240 20.17 22.79 -8.31
C PHE A 240 20.27 21.95 -9.60
N GLY A 241 19.91 22.51 -10.76
CA GLY A 241 19.87 21.80 -12.04
C GLY A 241 18.62 20.95 -12.26
N GLY A 242 17.54 21.17 -11.50
CA GLY A 242 16.26 20.47 -11.67
C GLY A 242 15.26 21.21 -12.56
N ASP A 243 14.34 20.47 -13.15
CA ASP A 243 13.28 20.96 -14.04
C ASP A 243 11.94 21.08 -13.31
N SER A 244 11.46 22.31 -13.10
CA SER A 244 10.16 22.57 -12.45
C SER A 244 8.96 22.07 -13.27
N ASN A 245 9.13 21.82 -14.58
CA ASN A 245 8.11 21.25 -15.46
C ASN A 245 8.11 19.70 -15.44
N ARG A 246 9.03 19.08 -14.68
CA ARG A 246 9.13 17.62 -14.47
C ARG A 246 9.18 17.26 -12.99
N ILE A 247 8.37 17.96 -12.17
CA ILE A 247 8.12 17.61 -10.77
C ILE A 247 7.09 16.47 -10.69
N THR A 248 7.47 15.39 -10.02
CA THR A 248 6.64 14.22 -9.68
C THR A 248 6.58 14.09 -8.16
N VAL A 249 5.37 14.07 -7.59
CA VAL A 249 5.18 13.87 -6.13
C VAL A 249 4.88 12.40 -5.87
N PHE A 250 5.47 11.83 -4.83
CA PHE A 250 5.24 10.44 -4.45
C PHE A 250 5.22 10.24 -2.94
N GLY A 251 4.56 9.18 -2.49
CA GLY A 251 4.44 8.84 -1.07
C GLY A 251 3.98 7.40 -0.89
N SER A 252 4.11 6.88 0.33
CA SER A 252 3.63 5.55 0.73
C SER A 252 2.73 5.63 1.97
N GLY A 253 1.66 4.83 2.00
CA GLY A 253 0.67 4.82 3.08
C GLY A 253 -0.06 6.16 3.18
N ILE A 254 -0.09 6.75 4.39
CA ILE A 254 -0.60 8.12 4.57
C ILE A 254 0.15 9.17 3.73
N GLY A 255 1.41 8.93 3.36
CA GLY A 255 2.13 9.79 2.41
C GLY A 255 1.47 9.76 1.03
N ALA A 256 0.95 8.60 0.60
CA ALA A 256 0.18 8.46 -0.64
C ALA A 256 -1.23 9.07 -0.52
N SER A 257 -1.88 8.99 0.64
CA SER A 257 -3.12 9.75 0.91
C SER A 257 -2.89 11.26 0.80
N CYS A 258 -1.77 11.80 1.32
CA CYS A 258 -1.37 13.19 1.08
C CYS A 258 -1.23 13.49 -0.42
N VAL A 259 -0.52 12.66 -1.19
CA VAL A 259 -0.39 12.87 -2.66
C VAL A 259 -1.76 12.87 -3.35
N SER A 260 -2.64 11.92 -3.01
CA SER A 260 -3.99 11.82 -3.57
C SER A 260 -4.87 13.03 -3.22
N LEU A 261 -4.72 13.59 -2.01
CA LEU A 261 -5.43 14.82 -1.59
C LEU A 261 -4.85 16.07 -2.28
N LEU A 262 -3.53 16.12 -2.49
CA LEU A 262 -2.88 17.20 -3.23
C LEU A 262 -3.31 17.25 -4.69
N THR A 263 -3.59 16.11 -5.36
CA THR A 263 -4.14 16.12 -6.73
C THR A 263 -5.58 16.63 -6.81
N LEU A 264 -6.31 16.68 -5.68
CA LEU A 264 -7.69 17.18 -5.58
C LEU A 264 -7.77 18.63 -5.07
N SER A 265 -6.63 19.27 -4.79
CA SER A 265 -6.57 20.62 -4.25
C SER A 265 -6.20 21.65 -5.31
N HIS A 266 -7.06 22.64 -5.54
CA HIS A 266 -6.79 23.75 -6.46
C HIS A 266 -5.52 24.56 -6.09
N HIS A 267 -5.12 24.54 -4.80
CA HIS A 267 -3.88 25.16 -4.33
C HIS A 267 -2.59 24.49 -4.85
N SER A 268 -2.70 23.28 -5.41
CA SER A 268 -1.61 22.49 -5.99
C SER A 268 -1.37 22.73 -7.48
N GLU A 269 -2.29 23.39 -8.18
CA GLU A 269 -2.27 23.51 -9.64
C GLU A 269 -0.95 24.10 -10.17
N GLY A 270 -0.36 23.43 -11.17
CA GLY A 270 0.89 23.84 -11.79
C GLY A 270 2.15 23.68 -10.91
N LEU A 271 2.05 23.20 -9.67
CA LEU A 271 3.20 22.95 -8.80
C LEU A 271 3.88 21.60 -9.06
N PHE A 272 3.14 20.64 -9.58
CA PHE A 272 3.64 19.34 -10.03
C PHE A 272 2.83 18.81 -11.21
N HIS A 273 3.36 17.75 -11.85
CA HIS A 273 2.84 17.25 -13.14
C HIS A 273 2.44 15.76 -13.07
N ARG A 274 2.92 15.03 -12.05
CA ARG A 274 2.72 13.58 -11.90
C ARG A 274 2.60 13.18 -10.44
N ALA A 275 1.84 12.12 -10.18
CA ALA A 275 1.71 11.49 -8.87
C ALA A 275 2.12 10.01 -8.91
N ILE A 276 2.83 9.53 -7.87
CA ILE A 276 2.97 8.10 -7.58
C ILE A 276 2.38 7.81 -6.20
N ILE A 277 1.29 7.05 -6.17
CA ILE A 277 0.43 6.82 -5.00
C ILE A 277 0.62 5.37 -4.55
N GLN A 278 1.54 5.12 -3.62
CA GLN A 278 1.87 3.77 -3.15
C GLN A 278 1.06 3.39 -1.91
N SER A 279 0.26 2.32 -2.00
CA SER A 279 -0.42 1.74 -0.83
C SER A 279 -1.25 2.75 -0.01
N GLY A 280 -2.03 3.59 -0.69
CA GLY A 280 -2.93 4.55 -0.05
C GLY A 280 -3.84 5.26 -1.07
N SER A 281 -4.83 6.00 -0.58
CA SER A 281 -5.76 6.81 -1.37
C SER A 281 -6.36 7.91 -0.48
N ALA A 282 -6.98 8.94 -1.07
CA ALA A 282 -7.84 9.88 -0.35
C ALA A 282 -9.18 9.24 0.10
N LEU A 283 -9.55 8.06 -0.43
CA LEU A 283 -10.84 7.40 -0.19
C LEU A 283 -10.84 6.41 1.00
N SER A 284 -9.68 6.03 1.53
CA SER A 284 -9.59 5.12 2.69
C SER A 284 -10.19 5.76 3.96
N SER A 285 -10.81 4.98 4.85
CA SER A 285 -11.49 5.46 6.09
C SER A 285 -10.63 6.32 7.03
N TRP A 286 -9.31 6.21 6.92
CA TRP A 286 -8.32 6.95 7.69
C TRP A 286 -7.69 8.14 6.96
N ALA A 287 -8.04 8.39 5.70
CA ALA A 287 -7.44 9.46 4.91
C ALA A 287 -7.92 10.85 5.32
N VAL A 288 -9.19 10.98 5.74
CA VAL A 288 -9.86 12.23 6.12
C VAL A 288 -10.51 12.10 7.50
N ASN A 289 -10.47 13.18 8.28
CA ASN A 289 -11.11 13.31 9.58
C ASN A 289 -12.48 14.00 9.42
N TYR A 290 -13.55 13.21 9.46
CA TYR A 290 -14.93 13.72 9.40
C TYR A 290 -15.47 14.23 10.76
N GLN A 291 -14.67 14.21 11.85
CA GLN A 291 -15.09 14.63 13.19
C GLN A 291 -14.07 15.57 13.91
N PRO A 292 -13.49 16.60 13.26
CA PRO A 292 -12.43 17.40 13.87
C PRO A 292 -12.87 18.14 15.14
N VAL A 293 -14.08 18.68 15.14
CA VAL A 293 -14.67 19.43 16.27
C VAL A 293 -14.69 18.60 17.57
N LYS A 294 -14.88 17.29 17.46
CA LYS A 294 -14.90 16.33 18.58
C LYS A 294 -13.51 16.17 19.20
N TYR A 295 -12.50 15.87 18.38
CA TYR A 295 -11.15 15.61 18.86
C TYR A 295 -10.45 16.89 19.33
N THR A 296 -10.67 18.03 18.65
CA THR A 296 -10.20 19.35 19.07
C THR A 296 -10.78 19.76 20.43
N ARG A 297 -12.06 19.50 20.70
CA ARG A 297 -12.66 19.77 22.02
C ARG A 297 -12.14 18.84 23.12
N LEU A 298 -11.95 17.55 22.81
CA LEU A 298 -11.39 16.59 23.78
C LEU A 298 -9.94 16.95 24.16
N LEU A 299 -9.13 17.38 23.19
CA LEU A 299 -7.80 17.93 23.44
C LEU A 299 -7.86 19.20 24.29
N ALA A 300 -8.73 20.16 23.94
CA ALA A 300 -8.91 21.39 24.69
C ALA A 300 -9.35 21.13 26.13
N GLU A 301 -10.17 20.11 26.39
CA GLU A 301 -10.50 19.66 27.74
C GLU A 301 -9.26 19.13 28.48
N LYS A 302 -8.52 18.17 27.90
CA LYS A 302 -7.32 17.59 28.53
C LYS A 302 -6.25 18.62 28.89
N VAL A 303 -6.08 19.69 28.10
CA VAL A 303 -5.08 20.75 28.38
C VAL A 303 -5.63 21.98 29.13
N GLY A 304 -6.92 22.01 29.50
CA GLY A 304 -7.52 23.11 30.26
C GLY A 304 -7.83 24.37 29.43
N CYS A 305 -8.09 24.20 28.14
CA CYS A 305 -8.51 25.24 27.18
C CYS A 305 -9.99 25.12 26.73
N ASN A 306 -10.81 24.29 27.39
CA ASN A 306 -12.22 24.10 27.07
C ASN A 306 -13.05 25.36 27.40
N VAL A 307 -13.19 26.25 26.41
CA VAL A 307 -14.05 27.43 26.42
C VAL A 307 -15.03 27.36 25.24
N LEU A 308 -16.21 27.98 25.40
CA LEU A 308 -17.29 27.87 24.41
C LEU A 308 -17.03 28.63 23.10
N ASP A 309 -16.20 29.68 23.13
CA ASP A 309 -15.75 30.41 21.95
C ASP A 309 -14.55 29.70 21.31
N THR A 310 -14.66 29.35 20.04
CA THR A 310 -13.61 28.65 19.30
C THR A 310 -12.38 29.52 19.08
N SER A 311 -12.52 30.85 18.97
CA SER A 311 -11.37 31.76 18.85
C SER A 311 -10.53 31.78 20.13
N GLY A 312 -11.17 32.01 21.28
CA GLY A 312 -10.54 31.95 22.59
C GLY A 312 -9.97 30.57 22.95
N MET A 313 -10.56 29.48 22.44
CA MET A 313 -10.02 28.12 22.58
C MET A 313 -8.72 27.97 21.81
N VAL A 314 -8.66 28.36 20.53
CA VAL A 314 -7.44 28.31 19.72
C VAL A 314 -6.36 29.23 20.30
N ASP A 315 -6.72 30.43 20.77
CA ASP A 315 -5.80 31.34 21.45
C ASP A 315 -5.28 30.82 22.80
N CYS A 316 -6.01 29.92 23.47
CA CYS A 316 -5.50 29.19 24.62
C CYS A 316 -4.52 28.08 24.19
N LEU A 317 -4.85 27.34 23.13
CA LEU A 317 -4.01 26.27 22.57
C LEU A 317 -2.69 26.80 21.98
N ARG A 318 -2.67 28.00 21.38
CA ARG A 318 -1.44 28.70 20.95
C ARG A 318 -0.47 28.98 22.11
N LYS A 319 -0.99 29.17 23.33
CA LYS A 319 -0.20 29.49 24.54
C LYS A 319 0.35 28.26 25.27
N LYS A 320 -0.02 27.05 24.85
CA LYS A 320 0.57 25.79 25.33
C LYS A 320 1.93 25.52 24.71
N THR A 321 2.76 24.73 25.37
CA THR A 321 3.91 24.11 24.72
C THR A 321 3.45 23.06 23.70
N SER A 322 4.19 22.85 22.62
CA SER A 322 3.96 21.75 21.68
C SER A 322 3.93 20.39 22.39
N ARG A 323 4.82 20.19 23.36
CA ARG A 323 4.85 18.99 24.21
C ARG A 323 3.54 18.74 24.95
N GLU A 324 3.00 19.74 25.66
CA GLU A 324 1.69 19.63 26.35
C GLU A 324 0.54 19.25 25.42
N LEU A 325 0.61 19.59 24.13
CA LEU A 325 -0.41 19.27 23.13
C LEU A 325 -0.22 17.86 22.53
N VAL A 326 1.02 17.48 22.23
CA VAL A 326 1.38 16.25 21.51
C VAL A 326 1.47 15.02 22.42
N GLU A 327 1.74 15.19 23.72
CA GLU A 327 1.73 14.08 24.68
C GLU A 327 0.30 13.63 25.09
N GLN A 328 -0.75 14.30 24.60
CA GLN A 328 -2.13 13.96 24.92
C GLN A 328 -2.61 12.73 24.13
N ASP A 329 -2.96 11.69 24.88
CA ASP A 329 -3.72 10.53 24.39
C ASP A 329 -5.09 10.98 23.86
N ILE A 330 -5.31 10.96 22.55
CA ILE A 330 -6.58 11.31 21.89
C ILE A 330 -6.95 10.19 20.92
N GLN A 331 -7.58 9.14 21.44
CA GLN A 331 -7.95 7.97 20.63
C GLN A 331 -9.10 8.29 19.65
N PRO A 332 -8.93 8.00 18.33
CA PRO A 332 -10.01 8.08 17.36
C PRO A 332 -10.98 6.88 17.49
N ALA A 333 -12.03 6.89 16.65
CA ALA A 333 -12.69 5.63 16.30
C ALA A 333 -11.69 4.70 15.59
N ARG A 334 -11.83 3.38 15.78
CA ARG A 334 -10.94 2.39 15.15
C ARG A 334 -10.98 2.53 13.62
N TYR A 335 -9.81 2.39 12.98
CA TYR A 335 -9.60 2.60 11.54
C TYR A 335 -9.88 4.03 11.01
N HIS A 336 -9.98 5.02 11.90
CA HIS A 336 -10.12 6.44 11.57
C HIS A 336 -9.01 7.26 12.25
N VAL A 337 -8.84 8.54 11.87
CA VAL A 337 -7.81 9.44 12.43
C VAL A 337 -8.40 10.56 13.29
N ALA A 338 -7.69 10.95 14.36
CA ALA A 338 -8.13 12.00 15.28
C ALA A 338 -7.71 13.40 14.82
N PHE A 339 -6.50 13.51 14.25
CA PHE A 339 -5.94 14.72 13.64
C PHE A 339 -5.30 14.34 12.30
N GLY A 340 -5.99 14.67 11.22
CA GLY A 340 -5.59 14.47 9.82
C GLY A 340 -6.36 15.45 8.93
N PRO A 341 -6.22 15.38 7.61
CA PRO A 341 -6.92 16.24 6.65
C PRO A 341 -8.43 16.33 6.90
N VAL A 342 -9.00 17.50 6.64
CA VAL A 342 -10.42 17.80 6.81
C VAL A 342 -10.98 18.42 5.54
N ILE A 343 -12.28 18.22 5.28
CA ILE A 343 -13.01 19.00 4.27
C ILE A 343 -13.23 20.39 4.88
N ASP A 344 -12.49 21.38 4.40
CA ASP A 344 -12.51 22.76 4.92
C ASP A 344 -13.20 23.76 3.97
N GLY A 345 -13.61 23.30 2.78
CA GLY A 345 -14.20 24.14 1.73
C GLY A 345 -13.18 25.05 1.04
N ASP A 346 -11.89 24.75 1.14
CA ASP A 346 -10.79 25.60 0.66
C ASP A 346 -9.62 24.76 0.13
N VAL A 347 -8.83 24.14 1.01
CA VAL A 347 -7.74 23.22 0.63
C VAL A 347 -8.33 21.92 0.09
N ILE A 348 -9.35 21.38 0.76
CA ILE A 348 -10.16 20.25 0.32
C ILE A 348 -11.61 20.76 0.19
N PRO A 349 -12.10 21.09 -1.03
CA PRO A 349 -13.37 21.80 -1.20
C PRO A 349 -14.63 20.99 -0.83
N ASP A 350 -14.61 19.69 -1.08
CA ASP A 350 -15.73 18.75 -0.85
C ASP A 350 -15.17 17.35 -0.55
N ASP A 351 -16.02 16.33 -0.44
CA ASP A 351 -15.59 14.94 -0.24
C ASP A 351 -14.65 14.45 -1.37
N PRO A 352 -13.52 13.76 -1.06
CA PRO A 352 -12.61 13.26 -2.08
C PRO A 352 -13.24 12.36 -3.14
N GLU A 353 -14.29 11.58 -2.84
CA GLU A 353 -14.99 10.79 -3.86
C GLU A 353 -15.71 11.70 -4.85
N ILE A 354 -16.40 12.72 -4.35
CA ILE A 354 -17.12 13.74 -5.13
C ILE A 354 -16.15 14.51 -6.03
N LEU A 355 -14.98 14.92 -5.52
CA LEU A 355 -13.95 15.62 -6.28
C LEU A 355 -13.32 14.73 -7.39
N MET A 356 -13.15 13.43 -7.14
CA MET A 356 -12.70 12.48 -8.16
C MET A 356 -13.77 12.19 -9.23
N GLU A 357 -15.06 12.15 -8.87
CA GLU A 357 -16.14 12.03 -9.84
C GLU A 357 -16.25 13.26 -10.75
N GLN A 358 -16.09 14.47 -10.18
CA GLN A 358 -16.10 15.74 -10.91
C GLN A 358 -14.89 15.89 -11.85
N GLY A 359 -13.74 15.32 -11.49
CA GLY A 359 -12.55 15.25 -12.35
C GLY A 359 -11.48 16.30 -12.08
N GLU A 360 -11.44 16.89 -10.87
CA GLU A 360 -10.46 17.93 -10.51
C GLU A 360 -9.00 17.46 -10.66
N PHE A 361 -8.75 16.18 -10.37
CA PHE A 361 -7.43 15.53 -10.46
C PHE A 361 -6.97 15.09 -11.86
N LEU A 362 -7.69 15.39 -12.94
CA LEU A 362 -7.39 14.82 -14.27
C LEU A 362 -6.17 15.40 -14.99
N ASN A 363 -5.55 16.44 -14.43
CA ASN A 363 -4.42 17.16 -15.01
C ASN A 363 -3.05 16.45 -14.88
N TYR A 364 -2.97 15.30 -14.20
CA TYR A 364 -1.71 14.65 -13.83
C TYR A 364 -1.52 13.30 -14.57
N ASP A 365 -0.26 12.90 -14.81
CA ASP A 365 0.03 11.47 -15.01
C ASP A 365 -0.03 10.78 -13.62
N ILE A 366 -0.72 9.64 -13.47
CA ILE A 366 -0.78 8.90 -12.19
C ILE A 366 -0.27 7.46 -12.33
N MET A 367 0.66 7.08 -11.46
CA MET A 367 1.00 5.69 -11.14
C MET A 367 0.47 5.37 -9.74
N LEU A 368 -0.17 4.22 -9.56
CA LEU A 368 -0.66 3.79 -8.25
C LEU A 368 -0.66 2.28 -8.10
N GLY A 369 -0.75 1.78 -6.88
CA GLY A 369 -0.76 0.35 -6.61
C GLY A 369 -0.64 0.00 -5.15
N VAL A 370 -0.68 -1.29 -4.86
CA VAL A 370 -0.80 -1.86 -3.51
C VAL A 370 0.06 -3.12 -3.36
N ASN A 371 0.35 -3.49 -2.11
CA ASN A 371 1.08 -4.70 -1.76
C ASN A 371 0.10 -5.88 -1.56
N GLN A 372 0.57 -7.11 -1.71
CA GLN A 372 -0.27 -8.33 -1.72
C GLN A 372 -1.05 -8.58 -0.42
N GLY A 373 -0.53 -8.15 0.73
CA GLY A 373 -1.03 -8.44 2.07
C GLY A 373 -0.79 -7.30 3.05
N GLU A 374 -1.14 -6.07 2.64
CA GLU A 374 -1.06 -4.83 3.44
C GLU A 374 -1.49 -5.05 4.90
N GLY A 375 -2.66 -5.68 5.08
CA GLY A 375 -3.32 -5.92 6.37
C GLY A 375 -2.67 -6.97 7.29
N LEU A 376 -1.37 -7.20 7.21
CA LEU A 376 -0.62 -8.14 8.06
C LEU A 376 -0.91 -7.92 9.57
N ARG A 377 -0.92 -6.66 10.01
CA ARG A 377 -1.18 -6.26 11.41
C ARG A 377 -2.64 -6.45 11.86
N PHE A 378 -3.59 -6.70 10.96
CA PHE A 378 -4.99 -6.96 11.33
C PHE A 378 -5.16 -8.29 12.06
N VAL A 379 -4.38 -9.31 11.68
CA VAL A 379 -4.51 -10.68 12.22
C VAL A 379 -3.55 -10.99 13.34
N GLU A 380 -2.48 -10.21 13.53
CA GLU A 380 -1.33 -10.57 14.38
C GLU A 380 -1.71 -11.00 15.81
N ASN A 381 -2.67 -10.31 16.44
CA ASN A 381 -3.16 -10.63 17.79
C ASN A 381 -4.13 -11.83 17.87
N VAL A 382 -4.49 -12.45 16.74
CA VAL A 382 -5.36 -13.63 16.65
C VAL A 382 -4.71 -14.82 15.90
N VAL A 383 -3.43 -14.72 15.51
CA VAL A 383 -2.68 -15.86 14.95
C VAL A 383 -2.20 -16.76 16.08
N ASP A 384 -2.45 -18.07 15.96
CA ASP A 384 -1.98 -19.08 16.90
C ASP A 384 -0.54 -19.57 16.63
N SER A 385 -0.01 -20.42 17.51
CA SER A 385 1.37 -20.94 17.41
C SER A 385 1.60 -21.94 16.27
N GLU A 386 0.56 -22.34 15.54
CA GLU A 386 0.64 -23.17 14.32
C GLU A 386 0.37 -22.33 13.06
N ASP A 387 0.55 -20.99 13.17
CA ASP A 387 0.25 -19.99 12.16
C ASP A 387 -1.23 -19.95 11.72
N GLY A 388 -2.15 -20.52 12.50
CA GLY A 388 -3.58 -20.57 12.22
C GLY A 388 -4.36 -19.36 12.75
N VAL A 389 -5.65 -19.26 12.38
CA VAL A 389 -6.66 -18.46 13.09
C VAL A 389 -7.89 -19.34 13.33
N SER A 390 -8.50 -19.28 14.52
CA SER A 390 -9.68 -20.10 14.84
C SER A 390 -10.95 -19.61 14.13
N GLY A 391 -12.00 -20.44 14.10
CA GLY A 391 -13.30 -20.03 13.56
C GLY A 391 -13.97 -18.93 14.39
N ASN A 392 -13.77 -18.94 15.71
CA ASN A 392 -14.34 -17.94 16.62
C ASN A 392 -13.64 -16.58 16.44
N ASP A 393 -12.32 -16.58 16.28
CA ASP A 393 -11.53 -15.36 16.11
C ASP A 393 -11.77 -14.75 14.72
N PHE A 394 -11.97 -15.59 13.69
CA PHE A 394 -12.46 -15.13 12.39
C PHE A 394 -13.82 -14.44 12.51
N ASP A 395 -14.80 -15.09 13.14
CA ASP A 395 -16.15 -14.52 13.34
C ASP A 395 -16.12 -13.23 14.18
N PHE A 396 -15.24 -13.15 15.17
CA PHE A 396 -15.03 -11.97 16.00
C PHE A 396 -14.38 -10.82 15.20
N SER A 397 -13.26 -11.06 14.52
CA SER A 397 -12.56 -10.06 13.72
C SER A 397 -13.42 -9.50 12.58
N VAL A 398 -14.21 -10.33 11.91
CA VAL A 398 -15.16 -9.84 10.89
C VAL A 398 -16.27 -8.98 11.52
N SER A 399 -16.75 -9.35 12.71
CA SER A 399 -17.79 -8.59 13.41
C SER A 399 -17.25 -7.24 13.90
N ASP A 400 -16.14 -7.22 14.64
CA ASP A 400 -15.42 -6.03 15.12
C ASP A 400 -15.06 -5.05 13.99
N PHE A 401 -14.65 -5.57 12.83
CA PHE A 401 -14.40 -4.78 11.62
C PHE A 401 -15.65 -4.05 11.14
N VAL A 402 -16.79 -4.74 11.02
CA VAL A 402 -18.06 -4.15 10.59
C VAL A 402 -18.58 -3.15 11.63
N ASP A 403 -18.49 -3.49 12.92
CA ASP A 403 -18.83 -2.62 14.04
C ASP A 403 -18.05 -1.29 14.02
N SER A 404 -16.77 -1.33 13.67
CA SER A 404 -15.88 -0.16 13.69
C SER A 404 -16.05 0.80 12.51
N LEU A 405 -16.41 0.29 11.33
CA LEU A 405 -16.53 1.07 10.09
C LEU A 405 -17.97 1.47 9.77
N TYR A 406 -18.90 0.52 9.87
CA TYR A 406 -20.31 0.73 9.51
C TYR A 406 -21.21 1.00 10.73
N GLY A 407 -20.70 0.86 11.95
CA GLY A 407 -21.42 1.20 13.18
C GLY A 407 -22.52 0.21 13.55
N TYR A 408 -23.74 0.71 13.72
CA TYR A 408 -24.91 -0.09 14.18
C TYR A 408 -26.22 0.20 13.41
N PRO A 409 -26.25 0.03 12.08
CA PRO A 409 -27.47 0.18 11.27
C PRO A 409 -28.43 -1.01 11.48
N GLU A 410 -29.73 -0.75 11.33
CA GLU A 410 -30.71 -1.83 11.17
C GLU A 410 -30.45 -2.55 9.84
N GLY A 411 -30.22 -3.87 9.90
CA GLY A 411 -29.74 -4.69 8.76
C GLY A 411 -28.27 -5.13 8.83
N LYS A 412 -27.51 -4.68 9.85
CA LYS A 412 -26.10 -5.03 10.07
C LYS A 412 -25.77 -6.53 9.98
N ASP A 413 -26.63 -7.42 10.46
CA ASP A 413 -26.40 -8.87 10.36
C ASP A 413 -26.34 -9.39 8.92
N THR A 414 -27.12 -8.80 8.00
CA THR A 414 -27.06 -9.15 6.57
C THR A 414 -25.70 -8.77 5.99
N LEU A 415 -25.17 -7.60 6.31
CA LEU A 415 -23.84 -7.17 5.88
C LEU A 415 -22.75 -8.07 6.49
N ARG A 416 -22.80 -8.27 7.82
CA ARG A 416 -21.83 -9.04 8.60
C ARG A 416 -21.71 -10.49 8.13
N GLU A 417 -22.84 -11.19 7.98
CA GLU A 417 -22.85 -12.58 7.50
C GLU A 417 -22.53 -12.69 5.99
N THR A 418 -22.83 -11.66 5.17
CA THR A 418 -22.38 -11.63 3.76
C THR A 418 -20.87 -11.45 3.65
N ILE A 419 -20.25 -10.60 4.47
CA ILE A 419 -18.78 -10.44 4.50
C ILE A 419 -18.13 -11.76 4.91
N LYS A 420 -18.60 -12.42 5.99
CA LYS A 420 -18.13 -13.76 6.37
C LYS A 420 -18.25 -14.76 5.23
N PHE A 421 -19.40 -14.81 4.55
CA PHE A 421 -19.62 -15.69 3.40
C PHE A 421 -18.62 -15.41 2.25
N MET A 422 -18.36 -14.13 1.96
CA MET A 422 -17.44 -13.72 0.90
C MET A 422 -15.96 -13.94 1.25
N TYR A 423 -15.57 -13.98 2.52
CA TYR A 423 -14.19 -14.24 2.98
C TYR A 423 -13.98 -15.64 3.58
N THR A 424 -14.93 -16.55 3.38
CA THR A 424 -14.75 -17.99 3.65
C THR A 424 -14.29 -18.70 2.38
N ASP A 425 -13.19 -19.45 2.42
CA ASP A 425 -12.86 -20.41 1.36
C ASP A 425 -13.77 -21.64 1.50
N TRP A 426 -14.87 -21.67 0.75
CA TRP A 426 -15.83 -22.78 0.79
C TRP A 426 -15.28 -24.11 0.24
N ALA A 427 -14.10 -24.12 -0.39
CA ALA A 427 -13.40 -25.33 -0.80
C ALA A 427 -12.41 -25.87 0.26
N ASP A 428 -12.09 -25.08 1.30
CA ASP A 428 -11.12 -25.41 2.36
C ASP A 428 -11.49 -24.79 3.73
N ARG A 429 -12.80 -24.74 4.01
CA ARG A 429 -13.43 -23.92 5.08
C ARG A 429 -12.79 -24.04 6.47
N ASP A 430 -12.40 -25.27 6.83
CA ASP A 430 -11.98 -25.59 8.19
C ASP A 430 -10.48 -25.30 8.43
N ASN A 431 -9.70 -25.00 7.38
CA ASN A 431 -8.26 -24.75 7.45
C ASN A 431 -7.91 -23.42 8.16
N PRO A 432 -7.16 -23.45 9.28
CA PRO A 432 -6.75 -22.25 10.01
C PRO A 432 -5.84 -21.29 9.22
N GLU A 433 -4.90 -21.80 8.41
CA GLU A 433 -4.03 -20.95 7.56
C GLU A 433 -4.87 -20.19 6.52
N THR A 434 -5.87 -20.86 5.95
CA THR A 434 -6.74 -20.26 4.92
C THR A 434 -7.63 -19.17 5.54
N ARG A 435 -8.17 -19.37 6.76
CA ARG A 435 -8.86 -18.29 7.50
C ARG A 435 -7.95 -17.11 7.83
N ARG A 436 -6.70 -17.34 8.23
CA ARG A 436 -5.71 -16.26 8.44
C ARG A 436 -5.51 -15.44 7.17
N LYS A 437 -5.29 -16.11 6.03
CA LYS A 437 -5.13 -15.48 4.72
C LYS A 437 -6.35 -14.64 4.32
N THR A 438 -7.57 -15.15 4.53
CA THR A 438 -8.77 -14.42 4.11
C THR A 438 -9.11 -13.24 5.02
N LEU A 439 -8.68 -13.24 6.29
CA LEU A 439 -8.74 -12.04 7.16
C LEU A 439 -7.72 -10.96 6.74
N VAL A 440 -6.48 -11.33 6.46
CA VAL A 440 -5.48 -10.39 5.89
C VAL A 440 -6.03 -9.81 4.58
N ALA A 441 -6.59 -10.67 3.72
CA ALA A 441 -7.22 -10.25 2.47
C ALA A 441 -8.41 -9.30 2.68
N LEU A 442 -9.32 -9.59 3.62
CA LEU A 442 -10.48 -8.73 3.94
C LEU A 442 -10.05 -7.30 4.27
N PHE A 443 -9.07 -7.15 5.18
CA PHE A 443 -8.60 -5.84 5.60
C PHE A 443 -7.77 -5.14 4.52
N THR A 444 -6.95 -5.91 3.77
CA THR A 444 -6.21 -5.43 2.59
C THR A 444 -7.17 -4.91 1.51
N ASP A 445 -8.22 -5.67 1.22
CA ASP A 445 -9.18 -5.38 0.15
C ASP A 445 -9.97 -4.10 0.41
N HIS A 446 -10.45 -3.90 1.65
CA HIS A 446 -11.25 -2.72 2.01
C HIS A 446 -10.41 -1.45 2.23
N GLN A 447 -9.28 -1.54 2.94
CA GLN A 447 -8.54 -0.32 3.31
C GLN A 447 -7.62 0.20 2.19
N TRP A 448 -7.18 -0.67 1.26
CA TRP A 448 -6.20 -0.32 0.23
C TRP A 448 -6.63 -0.69 -1.19
N VAL A 449 -7.02 -1.95 -1.46
CA VAL A 449 -7.22 -2.42 -2.85
C VAL A 449 -8.40 -1.70 -3.50
N GLU A 450 -9.58 -1.71 -2.87
CA GLU A 450 -10.76 -1.08 -3.44
C GLU A 450 -10.59 0.45 -3.56
N PRO A 451 -10.15 1.20 -2.52
CA PRO A 451 -9.86 2.63 -2.66
C PRO A 451 -8.88 2.97 -3.79
N SER A 452 -7.83 2.16 -3.97
CA SER A 452 -6.86 2.36 -5.05
C SER A 452 -7.45 2.05 -6.43
N VAL A 453 -8.28 1.01 -6.57
CA VAL A 453 -8.94 0.67 -7.84
C VAL A 453 -10.06 1.66 -8.18
N VAL A 454 -10.80 2.19 -7.21
CA VAL A 454 -11.76 3.30 -7.44
C VAL A 454 -11.02 4.55 -7.91
N THR A 455 -9.91 4.92 -7.25
CA THR A 455 -9.05 6.03 -7.68
C THR A 455 -8.56 5.84 -9.12
N ALA A 456 -8.11 4.62 -9.47
CA ALA A 456 -7.63 4.28 -10.81
C ALA A 456 -8.76 4.31 -11.86
N ASP A 457 -9.93 3.76 -11.55
CA ASP A 457 -11.11 3.77 -12.43
C ASP A 457 -11.57 5.19 -12.72
N LEU A 458 -11.66 6.06 -11.70
CA LEU A 458 -12.11 7.45 -11.84
C LEU A 458 -11.12 8.29 -12.67
N HIS A 459 -9.81 8.17 -12.40
CA HIS A 459 -8.79 8.89 -13.16
C HIS A 459 -8.72 8.44 -14.63
N ALA A 460 -8.72 7.12 -14.86
CA ALA A 460 -8.60 6.58 -16.21
C ALA A 460 -9.88 6.71 -17.05
N ARG A 461 -11.07 6.87 -16.43
CA ARG A 461 -12.37 7.06 -17.10
C ARG A 461 -12.36 8.21 -18.11
N TYR A 462 -11.64 9.27 -17.81
CA TYR A 462 -11.55 10.47 -18.64
C TYR A 462 -10.33 10.47 -19.59
N GLY A 463 -9.54 9.39 -19.61
CA GLY A 463 -8.40 9.19 -20.51
C GLY A 463 -7.04 9.63 -19.96
N SER A 464 -6.97 10.15 -18.74
CA SER A 464 -5.71 10.60 -18.13
C SER A 464 -4.74 9.43 -17.90
N PRO A 465 -3.42 9.58 -18.17
CA PRO A 465 -2.48 8.47 -18.14
C PRO A 465 -2.38 7.81 -16.76
N THR A 466 -2.81 6.55 -16.69
CA THR A 466 -2.92 5.78 -15.45
C THR A 466 -2.13 4.47 -15.56
N TYR A 467 -1.36 4.11 -14.53
CA TYR A 467 -0.61 2.86 -14.47
C TYR A 467 -0.79 2.18 -13.11
N PHE A 468 -1.40 0.99 -13.09
CA PHE A 468 -1.64 0.24 -11.85
C PHE A 468 -0.56 -0.83 -11.63
N TYR A 469 -0.13 -1.05 -10.39
CA TYR A 469 0.70 -2.19 -9.98
C TYR A 469 0.12 -2.96 -8.79
N ALA A 470 0.55 -4.21 -8.65
CA ALA A 470 0.44 -4.96 -7.41
C ALA A 470 1.80 -5.59 -7.04
N PHE A 471 2.23 -5.41 -5.79
CA PHE A 471 3.57 -5.78 -5.32
C PHE A 471 3.53 -7.12 -4.57
N TYR A 472 4.19 -8.13 -5.15
CA TYR A 472 4.18 -9.54 -4.74
C TYR A 472 5.60 -10.02 -4.36
N HIS A 473 6.34 -9.19 -3.62
CA HIS A 473 7.69 -9.51 -3.14
C HIS A 473 8.02 -8.71 -1.89
N HIS A 474 8.87 -9.25 -1.02
CA HIS A 474 9.47 -8.53 0.09
C HIS A 474 10.80 -9.20 0.49
N CYS A 475 11.59 -8.51 1.30
CA CYS A 475 12.86 -9.00 1.78
C CYS A 475 12.68 -9.93 3.00
N GLN A 476 13.68 -10.77 3.27
CA GLN A 476 13.66 -11.64 4.45
C GLN A 476 14.12 -10.85 5.68
N SER A 477 13.26 -10.82 6.71
CA SER A 477 13.53 -10.25 8.03
C SER A 477 13.12 -11.26 9.10
N LEU A 478 13.89 -11.35 10.19
CA LEU A 478 13.57 -12.19 11.35
C LEU A 478 12.39 -11.64 12.17
N MET A 479 12.01 -10.37 11.95
CA MET A 479 10.94 -9.70 12.68
C MET A 479 9.55 -9.97 12.05
N LYS A 480 9.53 -10.44 10.80
CA LYS A 480 8.30 -10.64 10.02
C LYS A 480 7.95 -12.14 9.95
N PRO A 481 6.69 -12.56 10.20
CA PRO A 481 6.32 -13.98 10.18
C PRO A 481 6.61 -14.66 8.84
N ALA A 482 7.16 -15.88 8.86
CA ALA A 482 7.65 -16.59 7.67
C ALA A 482 6.55 -17.05 6.67
N TRP A 483 5.28 -16.86 7.03
CA TRP A 483 4.11 -17.09 6.18
C TRP A 483 3.56 -15.82 5.52
N SER A 484 4.05 -14.65 5.90
CA SER A 484 3.52 -13.36 5.43
C SER A 484 3.85 -13.11 3.95
N ASP A 485 2.90 -12.53 3.24
CA ASP A 485 3.08 -11.97 1.91
C ASP A 485 3.59 -10.51 2.02
N ALA A 486 3.81 -9.80 0.90
CA ALA A 486 4.26 -8.41 0.90
C ALA A 486 3.27 -7.49 1.65
N ALA A 487 3.72 -6.84 2.72
CA ALA A 487 2.90 -6.12 3.69
C ALA A 487 3.09 -4.60 3.60
N HIS A 488 2.44 -3.83 4.49
CA HIS A 488 2.40 -2.38 4.34
C HIS A 488 3.78 -1.73 4.40
N GLY A 489 4.14 -0.98 3.35
CA GLY A 489 5.43 -0.30 3.18
C GLY A 489 6.61 -1.19 2.76
N ASP A 490 6.42 -2.48 2.46
CA ASP A 490 7.50 -3.38 2.00
C ASP A 490 8.11 -2.98 0.65
N GLU A 491 7.44 -2.14 -0.15
CA GLU A 491 7.91 -1.64 -1.45
C GLU A 491 8.92 -0.49 -1.30
N VAL A 492 8.83 0.30 -0.21
CA VAL A 492 9.68 1.45 0.10
C VAL A 492 11.19 1.16 -0.06
N PRO A 493 11.79 0.11 0.55
CA PRO A 493 13.22 -0.14 0.38
C PRO A 493 13.64 -0.46 -1.06
N TYR A 494 12.74 -0.97 -1.90
CA TYR A 494 13.02 -1.21 -3.33
C TYR A 494 12.95 0.06 -4.15
N VAL A 495 12.03 0.98 -3.84
CA VAL A 495 11.91 2.32 -4.44
C VAL A 495 13.10 3.20 -4.11
N PHE A 496 13.64 3.12 -2.89
CA PHE A 496 14.80 3.93 -2.46
C PHE A 496 16.16 3.26 -2.64
N GLY A 497 16.23 2.11 -3.33
CA GLY A 497 17.51 1.51 -3.72
C GLY A 497 18.28 0.81 -2.59
N ILE A 498 17.68 0.62 -1.41
CA ILE A 498 18.36 0.08 -0.21
C ILE A 498 19.08 -1.26 -0.48
N PRO A 499 18.53 -2.22 -1.26
CA PRO A 499 19.26 -3.44 -1.62
C PRO A 499 20.63 -3.22 -2.27
N MET A 500 20.89 -2.07 -2.92
CA MET A 500 22.17 -1.75 -3.57
C MET A 500 23.28 -1.34 -2.59
N ILE A 501 22.91 -0.88 -1.40
CA ILE A 501 23.87 -0.54 -0.32
C ILE A 501 23.92 -1.61 0.78
N GLY A 502 22.91 -2.50 0.82
CA GLY A 502 22.82 -3.60 1.77
C GLY A 502 21.85 -3.31 2.93
N PRO A 503 21.85 -4.14 3.99
CA PRO A 503 21.05 -3.90 5.18
C PRO A 503 21.48 -2.58 5.86
N THR A 504 20.51 -1.82 6.34
CA THR A 504 20.74 -0.59 7.14
C THR A 504 20.04 -0.71 8.49
N ASP A 505 20.34 0.18 9.43
CA ASP A 505 19.72 0.13 10.76
C ASP A 505 18.18 0.25 10.70
N LEU A 506 17.65 1.08 9.79
CA LEU A 506 16.21 1.25 9.59
C LEU A 506 15.59 0.13 8.73
N PHE A 507 16.37 -0.49 7.85
CA PHE A 507 15.96 -1.61 7.00
C PHE A 507 16.92 -2.82 7.18
N PRO A 508 16.86 -3.52 8.34
CA PRO A 508 17.76 -4.64 8.67
C PRO A 508 17.40 -5.95 7.95
N CYS A 509 16.96 -5.84 6.69
CA CYS A 509 16.54 -6.94 5.85
C CYS A 509 17.75 -7.61 5.17
N ASN A 510 17.74 -8.95 5.09
CA ASN A 510 18.78 -9.69 4.39
C ASN A 510 18.52 -9.70 2.87
N PHE A 511 18.95 -8.63 2.19
CA PHE A 511 18.72 -8.45 0.76
C PHE A 511 19.54 -9.42 -0.10
N SER A 512 18.85 -10.23 -0.91
CA SER A 512 19.48 -11.15 -1.87
C SER A 512 19.81 -10.47 -3.19
N LYS A 513 20.58 -11.14 -4.06
CA LYS A 513 20.81 -10.69 -5.45
C LYS A 513 19.54 -10.58 -6.30
N ASN A 514 18.42 -11.18 -5.89
CA ASN A 514 17.12 -10.93 -6.55
C ASN A 514 16.50 -9.60 -6.11
N ASP A 515 16.76 -9.16 -4.88
CA ASP A 515 16.26 -7.89 -4.33
C ASP A 515 16.98 -6.70 -4.95
N VAL A 516 18.30 -6.83 -5.18
CA VAL A 516 19.10 -5.85 -5.96
C VAL A 516 18.53 -5.69 -7.37
N MET A 517 18.25 -6.80 -8.05
CA MET A 517 17.64 -6.80 -9.38
C MET A 517 16.23 -6.17 -9.37
N LEU A 518 15.38 -6.52 -8.40
CA LEU A 518 14.03 -5.97 -8.31
C LEU A 518 14.03 -4.47 -7.98
N SER A 519 14.94 -4.01 -7.11
CA SER A 519 15.07 -2.58 -6.79
C SER A 519 15.57 -1.79 -8.00
N ALA A 520 16.52 -2.30 -8.77
CA ALA A 520 16.93 -1.70 -10.05
C ALA A 520 15.74 -1.57 -11.03
N VAL A 521 14.91 -2.60 -11.14
CA VAL A 521 13.69 -2.59 -11.96
C VAL A 521 12.69 -1.54 -11.49
N VAL A 522 12.39 -1.50 -10.19
CA VAL A 522 11.44 -0.57 -9.57
C VAL A 522 11.91 0.88 -9.76
N MET A 523 13.16 1.18 -9.41
CA MET A 523 13.74 2.51 -9.64
C MET A 523 13.76 2.89 -11.13
N THR A 524 13.96 1.93 -12.04
CA THR A 524 13.85 2.19 -13.48
C THR A 524 12.43 2.62 -13.86
N TYR A 525 11.39 1.88 -13.46
CA TYR A 525 10.00 2.25 -13.76
C TYR A 525 9.58 3.58 -13.12
N TRP A 526 9.92 3.81 -11.84
CA TRP A 526 9.59 5.05 -11.10
C TRP A 526 10.27 6.27 -11.72
N THR A 527 11.57 6.18 -12.04
CA THR A 527 12.31 7.32 -12.61
C THR A 527 12.01 7.56 -14.09
N ASN A 528 11.68 6.51 -14.86
CA ASN A 528 11.13 6.65 -16.21
C ASN A 528 9.79 7.41 -16.21
N PHE A 529 8.89 7.04 -15.30
CA PHE A 529 7.62 7.74 -15.12
C PHE A 529 7.84 9.20 -14.74
N ALA A 530 8.73 9.50 -13.79
CA ALA A 530 9.10 10.88 -13.45
C ALA A 530 9.68 11.66 -14.65
N LYS A 531 10.50 11.01 -15.49
CA LYS A 531 11.10 11.57 -16.72
C LYS A 531 10.07 11.90 -17.81
N THR A 532 9.03 11.07 -18.00
CA THR A 532 8.24 11.08 -19.24
C THR A 532 6.72 10.89 -19.12
N GLY A 533 6.19 10.46 -17.98
CA GLY A 533 4.79 10.01 -17.83
C GLY A 533 4.55 8.57 -18.32
N ASP A 534 5.60 7.87 -18.74
CA ASP A 534 5.54 6.47 -19.17
C ASP A 534 6.63 5.67 -18.43
N PRO A 535 6.28 4.70 -17.56
CA PRO A 535 7.27 3.93 -16.81
C PRO A 535 8.19 3.10 -17.73
N ASN A 536 7.84 2.92 -19.01
CA ASN A 536 8.65 2.20 -19.98
C ASN A 536 9.71 3.08 -20.68
N LYS A 537 9.80 4.40 -20.39
CA LYS A 537 10.66 5.35 -21.14
C LYS A 537 11.37 6.37 -20.25
N PRO A 538 12.63 6.75 -20.54
CA PRO A 538 13.44 6.40 -21.72
C PRO A 538 14.37 5.20 -21.50
N VAL A 539 14.44 4.62 -20.31
CA VAL A 539 15.39 3.53 -19.99
C VAL A 539 14.68 2.17 -20.09
N PRO A 540 15.04 1.31 -21.06
CA PRO A 540 14.53 -0.06 -21.11
C PRO A 540 15.06 -0.92 -19.94
N GLN A 541 14.35 -1.99 -19.63
CA GLN A 541 14.62 -2.92 -18.52
C GLN A 541 15.78 -3.90 -18.82
N ASP A 542 16.89 -3.42 -19.40
CA ASP A 542 18.04 -4.26 -19.79
C ASP A 542 18.79 -4.84 -18.57
N THR A 543 19.29 -6.07 -18.66
CA THR A 543 20.31 -6.58 -17.73
C THR A 543 21.61 -5.76 -17.84
N LYS A 544 21.94 -5.07 -16.74
CA LYS A 544 23.20 -4.33 -16.52
C LYS A 544 23.88 -4.81 -15.24
N PHE A 545 25.21 -4.66 -15.10
CA PHE A 545 25.99 -5.13 -13.94
C PHE A 545 25.39 -4.79 -12.57
N ILE A 546 24.83 -3.57 -12.42
CA ILE A 546 24.14 -3.09 -11.21
C ILE A 546 23.02 -4.01 -10.68
N HIS A 547 22.38 -4.82 -11.53
CA HIS A 547 21.31 -5.74 -11.11
C HIS A 547 21.84 -6.97 -10.36
N THR A 548 23.12 -7.35 -10.53
CA THR A 548 23.78 -8.58 -10.01
C THR A 548 23.16 -9.93 -10.45
N LYS A 549 22.03 -9.91 -11.14
CA LYS A 549 21.28 -11.01 -11.78
C LYS A 549 20.69 -10.51 -13.10
N ALA A 550 20.29 -11.45 -13.97
CA ALA A 550 19.49 -11.12 -15.15
C ALA A 550 18.18 -10.44 -14.75
N ASN A 551 17.84 -9.35 -15.43
CA ASN A 551 16.60 -8.62 -15.25
C ASN A 551 15.43 -9.47 -15.79
N ARG A 552 14.43 -9.75 -14.95
CA ARG A 552 13.29 -10.60 -15.33
C ARG A 552 12.19 -9.83 -16.08
N PHE A 553 12.36 -8.53 -16.25
CA PHE A 553 11.39 -7.60 -16.84
C PHE A 553 11.80 -7.12 -18.25
N GLU A 554 12.87 -7.67 -18.85
CA GLU A 554 13.36 -7.30 -20.20
C GLU A 554 12.24 -7.33 -21.27
N GLU A 555 11.35 -8.33 -21.22
CA GLU A 555 10.22 -8.49 -22.14
C GLU A 555 8.88 -7.97 -21.54
N VAL A 556 8.90 -7.31 -20.38
CA VAL A 556 7.70 -6.91 -19.63
C VAL A 556 7.44 -5.41 -19.74
N ALA A 557 6.71 -5.03 -20.78
CA ALA A 557 6.14 -3.69 -20.90
C ALA A 557 4.97 -3.50 -19.92
N TRP A 558 4.98 -2.41 -19.15
CA TRP A 558 3.90 -2.02 -18.27
C TRP A 558 2.82 -1.28 -19.07
N SER A 559 1.73 -1.98 -19.39
CA SER A 559 0.55 -1.41 -20.06
C SER A 559 -0.13 -0.33 -19.23
N LYS A 560 -0.75 0.65 -19.89
CA LYS A 560 -1.67 1.59 -19.23
C LYS A 560 -2.88 0.87 -18.65
N TYR A 561 -3.31 1.32 -17.47
CA TYR A 561 -4.59 0.95 -16.88
C TYR A 561 -5.73 1.69 -17.59
N ASN A 562 -6.88 1.03 -17.73
CA ASN A 562 -8.15 1.64 -18.11
C ASN A 562 -9.31 0.85 -17.46
N PRO A 563 -10.52 1.43 -17.32
CA PRO A 563 -11.62 0.77 -16.61
C PRO A 563 -12.24 -0.44 -17.34
N GLN A 564 -11.86 -0.72 -18.59
CA GLN A 564 -12.41 -1.82 -19.40
C GLN A 564 -11.52 -3.07 -19.39
N ASP A 565 -10.20 -2.90 -19.45
CA ASP A 565 -9.22 -3.99 -19.43
C ASP A 565 -8.59 -4.19 -18.03
N GLN A 566 -8.63 -3.16 -17.18
CA GLN A 566 -8.06 -3.10 -15.83
C GLN A 566 -6.63 -3.68 -15.71
N LEU A 567 -5.77 -3.38 -16.69
CA LEU A 567 -4.41 -3.92 -16.79
C LEU A 567 -3.48 -3.36 -15.69
N TYR A 568 -2.78 -4.25 -15.01
CA TYR A 568 -1.78 -3.94 -13.99
C TYR A 568 -0.48 -4.74 -14.16
N LEU A 569 0.61 -4.20 -13.63
CA LEU A 569 1.89 -4.91 -13.52
C LEU A 569 1.96 -5.68 -12.19
N HIS A 570 2.08 -7.00 -12.26
CA HIS A 570 2.45 -7.82 -11.11
C HIS A 570 3.97 -7.69 -10.88
N ILE A 571 4.38 -6.87 -9.92
CA ILE A 571 5.79 -6.64 -9.58
C ILE A 571 6.27 -7.74 -8.61
N GLY A 572 7.30 -8.48 -9.00
CA GLY A 572 7.91 -9.53 -8.18
C GLY A 572 8.76 -10.49 -9.01
N LEU A 573 9.20 -11.62 -8.44
CA LEU A 573 10.17 -12.52 -9.08
C LEU A 573 9.63 -13.34 -10.28
N LYS A 574 8.34 -13.22 -10.60
CA LYS A 574 7.68 -13.80 -11.79
C LYS A 574 6.83 -12.71 -12.48
N PRO A 575 7.47 -11.66 -13.02
CA PRO A 575 6.77 -10.47 -13.48
C PRO A 575 5.94 -10.76 -14.73
N ARG A 576 4.83 -10.04 -14.87
CA ARG A 576 3.84 -10.20 -15.94
C ARG A 576 2.80 -9.09 -15.85
N VAL A 577 2.24 -8.69 -16.98
CA VAL A 577 0.96 -7.96 -16.98
C VAL A 577 -0.17 -8.94 -16.63
N ARG A 578 -1.15 -8.44 -15.88
CA ARG A 578 -2.41 -9.09 -15.52
C ARG A 578 -3.54 -8.07 -15.59
N ASP A 579 -4.75 -8.56 -15.50
CA ASP A 579 -6.01 -7.81 -15.62
C ASP A 579 -6.88 -8.02 -14.37
N HIS A 580 -7.83 -7.11 -14.14
CA HIS A 580 -8.91 -7.26 -13.15
C HIS A 580 -8.43 -7.63 -11.72
N TYR A 581 -7.45 -6.89 -11.18
CA TYR A 581 -6.84 -7.18 -9.88
C TYR A 581 -7.90 -7.34 -8.78
N ARG A 582 -8.06 -8.58 -8.30
CA ARG A 582 -9.00 -8.97 -7.22
C ARG A 582 -10.45 -8.48 -7.47
N ALA A 583 -10.85 -8.33 -8.74
CA ALA A 583 -12.06 -7.60 -9.14
C ALA A 583 -13.36 -8.08 -8.47
N THR A 584 -13.52 -9.36 -8.15
CA THR A 584 -14.71 -9.86 -7.41
C THR A 584 -14.79 -9.31 -5.98
N LYS A 585 -13.65 -9.02 -5.32
CA LYS A 585 -13.60 -8.41 -3.98
C LYS A 585 -13.77 -6.90 -4.07
N VAL A 586 -13.17 -6.26 -5.07
CA VAL A 586 -13.39 -4.85 -5.40
C VAL A 586 -14.88 -4.59 -5.68
N ALA A 587 -15.50 -5.31 -6.61
CA ALA A 587 -16.92 -5.15 -6.94
C ALA A 587 -17.86 -5.50 -5.77
N PHE A 588 -17.45 -6.40 -4.87
CA PHE A 588 -18.18 -6.67 -3.64
C PHE A 588 -18.25 -5.44 -2.74
N TRP A 589 -17.09 -4.84 -2.43
CA TRP A 589 -17.01 -3.62 -1.61
C TRP A 589 -17.62 -2.41 -2.32
N LYS A 590 -17.27 -2.17 -3.59
CA LYS A 590 -17.68 -1.00 -4.40
C LYS A 590 -19.17 -0.95 -4.75
N HIS A 591 -19.85 -2.10 -4.83
CA HIS A 591 -21.23 -2.17 -5.35
C HIS A 591 -22.21 -2.91 -4.44
N LEU A 592 -21.86 -4.09 -3.93
CA LEU A 592 -22.81 -4.86 -3.13
C LEU A 592 -22.94 -4.29 -1.70
N VAL A 593 -21.82 -3.93 -1.06
CA VAL A 593 -21.84 -3.46 0.34
C VAL A 593 -22.61 -2.14 0.53
N PRO A 594 -22.40 -1.06 -0.28
CA PRO A 594 -23.22 0.14 -0.25
C PRO A 594 -24.72 -0.15 -0.47
N HIS A 595 -25.06 -1.09 -1.35
CA HIS A 595 -26.46 -1.50 -1.53
C HIS A 595 -27.02 -2.20 -0.28
N LEU A 596 -26.29 -3.15 0.30
CA LEU A 596 -26.69 -3.86 1.52
C LEU A 596 -26.85 -2.92 2.73
N TYR A 597 -25.96 -1.92 2.86
CA TYR A 597 -26.03 -0.89 3.89
C TYR A 597 -27.28 -0.01 3.72
N ASN A 598 -27.59 0.40 2.49
CA ASN A 598 -28.74 1.26 2.18
C ASN A 598 -30.10 0.52 2.07
N LEU A 599 -30.16 -0.79 2.29
CA LEU A 599 -31.40 -1.58 2.10
C LEU A 599 -32.58 -1.09 2.97
N HIS A 600 -32.34 -0.62 4.21
CA HIS A 600 -33.43 -0.25 5.12
C HIS A 600 -34.10 1.10 4.80
N ASP A 601 -33.37 2.09 4.29
CA ASP A 601 -33.97 3.39 3.92
C ASP A 601 -35.03 3.26 2.82
N MET A 602 -34.85 2.31 1.89
CA MET A 602 -35.86 2.00 0.87
C MET A 602 -37.17 1.45 1.46
N PHE A 603 -37.08 0.66 2.54
CA PHE A 603 -38.27 0.10 3.20
C PHE A 603 -39.01 1.12 4.07
N HIS A 604 -38.31 2.12 4.63
CA HIS A 604 -38.98 3.23 5.33
C HIS A 604 -39.83 4.09 4.39
N TYR A 605 -39.34 4.42 3.18
CA TYR A 605 -40.12 5.17 2.19
C TYR A 605 -41.41 4.47 1.74
N THR A 606 -41.40 3.13 1.73
CA THR A 606 -42.54 2.32 1.28
C THR A 606 -43.65 2.16 2.35
N SER A 607 -43.40 2.60 3.60
CA SER A 607 -44.31 2.37 4.74
C SER A 607 -45.42 3.44 4.92
N THR A 608 -45.96 3.98 3.81
CA THR A 608 -47.03 5.01 3.81
C THR A 608 -48.39 4.50 3.34
N THR A 609 -48.75 3.26 3.70
CA THR A 609 -50.07 2.66 3.42
C THR A 609 -50.75 2.13 4.68
N THR A 610 -51.67 2.94 5.24
CA THR A 610 -52.71 2.60 6.23
C THR A 610 -52.37 1.57 7.32
N LYS A 611 -51.84 2.03 8.46
CA LYS A 611 -52.00 1.31 9.73
C LYS A 611 -53.46 1.39 10.20
N VAL A 612 -54.18 0.27 10.15
CA VAL A 612 -55.51 0.13 10.77
C VAL A 612 -55.31 -0.02 12.29
N PRO A 613 -56.03 0.73 13.15
CA PRO A 613 -55.91 0.59 14.60
C PRO A 613 -56.41 -0.78 15.10
N PRO A 614 -55.78 -1.37 16.13
CA PRO A 614 -56.30 -2.55 16.79
C PRO A 614 -57.58 -2.22 17.60
N PRO A 615 -58.49 -3.19 17.81
CA PRO A 615 -59.71 -2.96 18.58
C PRO A 615 -59.43 -2.93 20.10
N GLU A 616 -59.54 -1.77 20.73
CA GLU A 616 -59.45 -1.65 22.18
C GLU A 616 -60.67 -2.26 22.89
N THR A 617 -60.42 -3.20 23.81
CA THR A 617 -61.42 -3.64 24.79
C THR A 617 -61.62 -2.57 25.86
N THR A 618 -62.80 -1.95 25.90
CA THR A 618 -63.11 -0.83 26.80
C THR A 618 -63.03 -1.17 28.29
N GLN A 619 -62.41 -0.28 29.07
CA GLN A 619 -62.93 0.11 30.38
C GLN A 619 -62.90 1.65 30.55
N ASN A 620 -63.80 2.15 31.40
CA ASN A 620 -64.05 3.58 31.63
C ASN A 620 -62.93 4.20 32.49
N THR A 621 -62.65 5.51 32.45
CA THR A 621 -63.63 6.60 32.67
C THR A 621 -63.16 7.95 32.13
N LEU A 622 -64.13 8.78 31.71
CA LEU A 622 -63.95 10.19 31.40
C LEU A 622 -65.04 11.00 32.10
N SER A 623 -64.66 12.09 32.77
CA SER A 623 -65.61 12.96 33.49
C SER A 623 -65.23 14.43 33.38
N THR A 624 -65.92 15.16 32.49
CA THR A 624 -66.72 16.35 32.86
C THR A 624 -67.24 17.09 31.62
N LYS A 625 -68.55 16.99 31.34
CA LYS A 625 -69.48 18.12 31.10
C LYS A 625 -70.91 17.65 30.82
N ARG A 626 -71.86 18.54 31.07
CA ARG A 626 -73.33 18.44 30.96
C ARG A 626 -73.85 19.85 30.57
N PRO A 627 -75.12 20.04 30.14
CA PRO A 627 -76.03 19.15 29.40
C PRO A 627 -76.77 19.89 28.24
N ASN A 628 -77.90 19.34 27.77
CA ASN A 628 -78.89 19.88 26.80
C ASN A 628 -78.46 19.77 25.30
N GLY A 629 -79.37 19.58 24.32
CA GLY A 629 -80.83 19.54 24.33
C GLY A 629 -81.46 18.33 23.60
N LYS A 630 -82.74 18.43 23.16
CA LYS A 630 -83.62 17.29 22.81
C LYS A 630 -84.09 17.23 21.34
N ASN A 631 -84.48 16.01 20.94
CA ASN A 631 -85.52 15.59 19.96
C ASN A 631 -85.18 15.33 18.47
N TRP A 632 -85.57 14.11 18.07
CA TRP A 632 -85.93 13.52 16.75
C TRP A 632 -87.32 14.02 16.26
N PRO A 633 -87.93 13.65 15.07
CA PRO A 633 -87.92 12.31 14.41
C PRO A 633 -88.13 12.18 12.85
N PHE A 634 -88.25 10.91 12.36
CA PHE A 634 -88.85 10.43 11.07
C PHE A 634 -88.05 10.68 9.74
N ASN A 635 -88.17 9.96 8.60
CA ASN A 635 -88.83 8.71 8.09
C ASN A 635 -88.29 8.41 6.64
N THR A 636 -88.42 7.27 5.90
CA THR A 636 -88.78 5.83 6.09
C THR A 636 -88.40 4.95 4.86
N LYS A 637 -87.97 3.69 5.07
CA LYS A 637 -88.03 2.48 4.16
C LYS A 637 -87.18 2.50 2.85
N ARG A 638 -86.51 1.43 2.33
CA ARG A 638 -86.72 -0.06 2.17
C ARG A 638 -87.69 -0.47 1.03
N PRO A 639 -87.62 -1.68 0.37
CA PRO A 639 -86.74 -2.88 0.56
C PRO A 639 -86.11 -3.48 -0.78
N PRO A 640 -86.12 -4.79 -1.15
CA PRO A 640 -85.03 -5.77 -0.90
C PRO A 640 -84.60 -6.80 -2.03
N MET A 641 -83.55 -7.59 -1.75
CA MET A 641 -83.29 -9.05 -1.98
C MET A 641 -83.51 -9.84 -3.32
N SER A 642 -82.62 -10.84 -3.48
CA SER A 642 -82.40 -11.96 -4.45
C SER A 642 -83.49 -13.08 -4.49
N PRO A 643 -83.34 -14.29 -5.14
CA PRO A 643 -82.42 -14.82 -6.21
C PRO A 643 -83.08 -15.78 -7.30
N ALA A 644 -82.25 -16.47 -8.14
CA ALA A 644 -82.34 -17.90 -8.61
C ALA A 644 -82.87 -18.38 -10.02
N TYR A 645 -81.96 -19.06 -10.76
CA TYR A 645 -82.02 -20.35 -11.54
C TYR A 645 -82.86 -20.65 -12.84
N ASN A 646 -82.29 -21.56 -13.67
CA ASN A 646 -82.83 -22.39 -14.80
C ASN A 646 -83.18 -21.73 -16.17
N SER A 647 -83.13 -22.40 -17.35
CA SER A 647 -82.46 -23.63 -17.86
C SER A 647 -82.64 -23.80 -19.42
N GLU A 648 -82.20 -24.93 -20.00
CA GLU A 648 -82.47 -25.48 -21.38
C GLU A 648 -81.62 -24.98 -22.60
N ASP A 649 -81.25 -25.79 -23.61
CA ASP A 649 -81.04 -27.28 -23.72
C ASP A 649 -80.30 -27.68 -25.05
N LYS A 650 -79.98 -28.98 -25.24
CA LYS A 650 -79.63 -29.75 -26.48
C LYS A 650 -78.21 -29.63 -27.06
N ASP A 651 -77.58 -30.62 -27.71
CA ASP A 651 -77.79 -32.07 -28.05
C ASP A 651 -76.37 -32.65 -28.36
N SER A 652 -75.98 -33.95 -28.41
CA SER A 652 -76.58 -35.29 -28.18
C SER A 652 -75.48 -36.31 -27.73
N TRP A 653 -75.49 -37.61 -28.15
CA TRP A 653 -74.63 -38.72 -27.63
C TRP A 653 -73.99 -39.63 -28.71
N SER A 654 -72.90 -40.35 -28.37
CA SER A 654 -72.49 -41.67 -28.93
C SER A 654 -71.44 -42.38 -28.03
N GLU A 655 -71.37 -43.72 -28.08
CA GLU A 655 -70.62 -44.58 -27.12
C GLU A 655 -69.45 -45.39 -27.76
N ASP A 656 -68.67 -46.05 -26.88
CA ASP A 656 -67.90 -47.31 -27.04
C ASP A 656 -66.44 -47.46 -27.59
N GLU A 657 -65.78 -48.44 -26.94
CA GLU A 657 -64.62 -49.33 -27.23
C GLU A 657 -63.15 -48.85 -27.45
N GLU A 658 -62.36 -49.04 -26.38
CA GLU A 658 -61.08 -49.77 -26.25
C GLU A 658 -59.78 -49.47 -27.06
N THR A 659 -58.70 -49.33 -26.26
CA THR A 659 -57.28 -49.70 -26.53
C THR A 659 -56.41 -48.86 -27.49
N GLY A 660 -55.37 -48.23 -26.94
CA GLY A 660 -54.22 -47.68 -27.69
C GLY A 660 -53.26 -46.88 -26.79
N PRO A 661 -51.95 -47.24 -26.70
CA PRO A 661 -51.00 -46.51 -25.86
C PRO A 661 -50.36 -45.30 -26.59
N LEU A 662 -49.80 -44.38 -25.78
CA LEU A 662 -49.03 -43.22 -26.23
C LEU A 662 -47.88 -43.61 -27.19
N VAL A 663 -47.79 -42.92 -28.33
CA VAL A 663 -46.60 -42.91 -29.21
C VAL A 663 -46.23 -41.46 -29.52
N VAL A 664 -44.94 -41.14 -29.42
CA VAL A 664 -44.38 -39.79 -29.61
C VAL A 664 -43.88 -39.61 -31.05
N GLU A 665 -44.18 -38.47 -31.67
CA GLU A 665 -43.58 -38.13 -32.97
C GLU A 665 -42.12 -37.67 -32.83
N ASN A 666 -41.21 -38.56 -33.24
CA ASN A 666 -39.85 -38.33 -33.74
C ASN A 666 -39.00 -37.15 -33.18
N PRO A 667 -38.15 -37.42 -32.18
CA PRO A 667 -36.92 -36.65 -31.95
C PRO A 667 -35.76 -37.19 -32.81
N ARG A 668 -35.52 -36.60 -33.99
CA ARG A 668 -34.29 -36.81 -34.79
C ARG A 668 -33.81 -35.49 -35.39
N ASP A 669 -32.71 -34.97 -34.84
CA ASP A 669 -31.57 -34.33 -35.56
C ASP A 669 -30.54 -33.69 -34.59
N TYR A 670 -30.30 -34.31 -33.42
CA TYR A 670 -29.23 -33.91 -32.47
C TYR A 670 -28.17 -35.00 -32.22
N SER A 671 -28.32 -36.18 -32.83
CA SER A 671 -27.51 -37.37 -32.49
C SER A 671 -26.11 -37.35 -33.13
N THR A 672 -25.96 -36.78 -34.32
CA THR A 672 -24.72 -36.83 -35.11
C THR A 672 -23.64 -35.91 -34.57
N GLU A 673 -23.92 -34.62 -34.41
CA GLU A 673 -22.94 -33.61 -34.00
C GLU A 673 -22.41 -33.85 -32.57
N LEU A 674 -23.30 -34.24 -31.65
CA LEU A 674 -22.92 -34.63 -30.29
C LEU A 674 -22.03 -35.88 -30.30
N SER A 675 -22.37 -36.89 -31.10
CA SER A 675 -21.55 -38.11 -31.23
C SER A 675 -20.17 -37.84 -31.84
N VAL A 676 -20.08 -36.96 -32.84
CA VAL A 676 -18.80 -36.52 -33.43
C VAL A 676 -17.96 -35.77 -32.40
N THR A 677 -18.57 -34.85 -31.65
CA THR A 677 -17.89 -34.08 -30.60
C THR A 677 -17.34 -34.99 -29.50
N ILE A 678 -18.11 -35.98 -29.04
CA ILE A 678 -17.68 -36.99 -28.06
C ILE A 678 -16.56 -37.87 -28.64
N ALA A 679 -16.66 -38.31 -29.90
CA ALA A 679 -15.64 -39.13 -30.54
C ALA A 679 -14.29 -38.39 -30.71
N VAL A 680 -14.33 -37.10 -31.09
CA VAL A 680 -13.13 -36.25 -31.18
C VAL A 680 -12.52 -36.02 -29.79
N GLY A 681 -13.33 -35.69 -28.79
CA GLY A 681 -12.89 -35.50 -27.40
C GLY A 681 -12.22 -36.74 -26.82
N ALA A 682 -12.85 -37.92 -26.98
CA ALA A 682 -12.28 -39.20 -26.56
C ALA A 682 -10.98 -39.53 -27.29
N SER A 683 -10.89 -39.23 -28.59
CA SER A 683 -9.67 -39.47 -29.39
C SER A 683 -8.50 -38.59 -28.93
N LEU A 684 -8.76 -37.32 -28.62
CA LEU A 684 -7.76 -36.39 -28.08
C LEU A 684 -7.32 -36.79 -26.65
N LEU A 685 -8.25 -37.26 -25.81
CA LEU A 685 -7.93 -37.81 -24.49
C LEU A 685 -6.99 -39.02 -24.62
N PHE A 686 -7.29 -39.95 -25.53
CA PHE A 686 -6.49 -41.16 -25.73
C PHE A 686 -5.10 -40.84 -26.29
N LEU A 687 -4.98 -39.88 -27.22
CA LEU A 687 -3.69 -39.38 -27.71
C LEU A 687 -2.84 -38.76 -26.59
N ASN A 688 -3.44 -37.98 -25.69
CA ASN A 688 -2.74 -37.42 -24.53
C ASN A 688 -2.26 -38.51 -23.56
N VAL A 689 -3.10 -39.52 -23.27
CA VAL A 689 -2.71 -40.67 -22.44
C VAL A 689 -1.53 -41.45 -23.07
N LEU A 690 -1.56 -41.69 -24.39
CA LEU A 690 -0.47 -42.32 -25.11
C LEU A 690 0.82 -41.47 -25.10
N ALA A 691 0.71 -40.14 -25.24
CA ALA A 691 1.86 -39.24 -25.16
C ALA A 691 2.50 -39.26 -23.75
N PHE A 692 1.71 -39.22 -22.69
CA PHE A 692 2.20 -39.36 -21.32
C PHE A 692 2.82 -40.74 -21.05
N ALA A 693 2.22 -41.82 -21.54
CA ALA A 693 2.78 -43.17 -21.44
C ALA A 693 4.13 -43.30 -22.17
N ALA A 694 4.24 -42.74 -23.38
CA ALA A 694 5.48 -42.71 -24.15
C ALA A 694 6.59 -41.87 -23.47
N LEU A 695 6.23 -40.74 -22.88
CA LEU A 695 7.16 -39.91 -22.08
C LEU A 695 7.61 -40.63 -20.80
N TYR A 696 6.70 -41.32 -20.11
CA TYR A 696 7.00 -42.12 -18.92
C TYR A 696 7.96 -43.28 -19.27
N TYR A 697 7.67 -44.03 -20.33
CA TYR A 697 8.52 -45.11 -20.81
C TYR A 697 9.92 -44.62 -21.25
N ARG A 698 10.01 -43.45 -21.92
CA ARG A 698 11.30 -42.79 -22.22
C ARG A 698 12.06 -42.37 -20.96
N LYS A 699 11.37 -41.94 -19.90
CA LYS A 699 11.97 -41.55 -18.62
C LYS A 699 12.49 -42.77 -17.85
N ASP A 700 11.75 -43.88 -17.86
CA ASP A 700 12.16 -45.12 -17.20
C ASP A 700 13.32 -45.82 -17.93
N LYS A 701 13.27 -45.90 -19.27
CA LYS A 701 14.41 -46.44 -20.03
C LYS A 701 15.72 -45.68 -19.77
N ARG A 702 15.68 -44.35 -19.65
CA ARG A 702 16.85 -43.53 -19.25
C ARG A 702 17.35 -43.81 -17.82
N ARG A 703 16.55 -44.41 -16.94
CA ARG A 703 16.98 -44.88 -15.60
C ARG A 703 17.58 -46.28 -15.65
N GLN A 704 17.13 -47.14 -16.56
CA GLN A 704 17.71 -48.46 -16.79
C GLN A 704 19.06 -48.34 -17.51
N ASP A 705 19.16 -47.50 -18.54
CA ASP A 705 20.41 -47.24 -19.28
C ASP A 705 21.53 -46.63 -18.39
N SER A 706 21.17 -45.99 -17.27
CA SER A 706 22.14 -45.48 -16.26
C SER A 706 22.39 -46.45 -15.09
N SER A 707 21.82 -47.65 -15.11
CA SER A 707 21.95 -48.68 -14.07
C SER A 707 22.94 -49.80 -14.41
N HIS A 708 23.51 -49.84 -15.62
CA HIS A 708 24.36 -50.94 -16.11
C HIS A 708 25.73 -50.49 -16.64
N GLY A 709 26.62 -50.10 -15.72
CA GLY A 709 28.06 -50.02 -15.98
C GLY A 709 28.76 -51.34 -15.62
N GLN A 710 29.16 -52.13 -16.63
CA GLN A 710 30.07 -53.28 -16.43
C GLN A 710 31.56 -52.84 -16.52
N PRO A 711 32.49 -53.50 -15.80
CA PRO A 711 33.88 -53.03 -15.67
C PRO A 711 34.88 -53.71 -16.62
N SER A 712 36.11 -53.16 -16.65
CA SER A 712 37.40 -53.72 -17.14
C SER A 712 37.97 -53.06 -18.42
N PRO A 713 39.31 -53.09 -18.68
CA PRO A 713 40.42 -53.54 -17.81
C PRO A 713 41.51 -52.46 -17.58
N GLN A 714 42.52 -52.79 -16.77
CA GLN A 714 43.75 -52.00 -16.59
C GLN A 714 44.61 -51.94 -17.87
N ARG A 715 45.39 -50.87 -18.05
CA ARG A 715 46.64 -50.93 -18.85
C ARG A 715 47.71 -50.01 -18.25
N GLN A 716 48.98 -50.37 -18.50
CA GLN A 716 50.15 -49.84 -17.79
C GLN A 716 50.65 -48.50 -18.35
N THR A 717 51.43 -47.80 -17.51
CA THR A 717 52.20 -46.60 -17.85
C THR A 717 53.46 -46.90 -18.67
N THR A 718 53.80 -45.98 -19.58
CA THR A 718 55.16 -45.74 -20.11
C THR A 718 55.28 -44.25 -20.43
N SER A 719 56.48 -43.67 -20.27
CA SER A 719 56.75 -42.23 -20.37
C SER A 719 57.33 -41.82 -21.73
N ASN A 720 57.17 -40.54 -22.12
CA ASN A 720 58.29 -39.57 -22.22
C ASN A 720 57.89 -38.18 -22.75
N ASP A 721 58.61 -37.17 -22.23
CA ASP A 721 59.09 -35.91 -22.85
C ASP A 721 58.18 -34.75 -23.35
N ILE A 722 58.34 -33.62 -22.62
CA ILE A 722 58.61 -32.24 -23.10
C ILE A 722 57.46 -31.41 -23.74
N GLY A 723 57.09 -30.29 -23.09
CA GLY A 723 56.32 -29.18 -23.67
C GLY A 723 55.89 -28.10 -22.67
N HIS A 724 56.56 -26.93 -22.69
CA HIS A 724 56.36 -25.79 -21.77
C HIS A 724 54.92 -25.27 -21.58
N HIS A 725 54.46 -25.06 -20.33
CA HIS A 725 54.15 -23.74 -19.70
C HIS A 725 53.45 -23.94 -18.33
N ALA A 726 53.32 -22.86 -17.54
CA ALA A 726 52.71 -22.84 -16.19
C ALA A 726 52.23 -21.40 -15.83
N PRO A 727 51.43 -21.18 -14.76
CA PRO A 727 50.74 -22.16 -13.89
C PRO A 727 49.20 -22.02 -13.87
N GLU A 728 48.50 -22.99 -13.27
CA GLU A 728 47.06 -22.93 -12.96
C GLU A 728 46.80 -22.58 -11.48
N GLU A 729 45.55 -22.20 -11.15
CA GLU A 729 45.09 -22.04 -9.76
C GLU A 729 44.57 -23.38 -9.20
N GLU A 730 45.20 -23.91 -8.14
CA GLU A 730 44.69 -25.12 -7.45
C GLU A 730 43.60 -24.78 -6.43
N ILE A 731 42.37 -25.26 -6.66
CA ILE A 731 41.33 -25.36 -5.62
C ILE A 731 41.51 -26.71 -4.90
N MET A 732 42.17 -26.68 -3.76
CA MET A 732 42.53 -27.89 -3.01
C MET A 732 41.39 -28.34 -2.06
N SER A 733 40.76 -29.48 -2.34
CA SER A 733 39.78 -30.11 -1.44
C SER A 733 40.47 -30.85 -0.30
N LEU A 734 40.23 -30.45 0.95
CA LEU A 734 40.80 -31.12 2.13
C LEU A 734 39.79 -32.03 2.83
N GLN A 735 40.23 -33.25 3.14
CA GLN A 735 39.43 -34.35 3.64
C GLN A 735 39.58 -34.48 5.17
N MET A 736 38.47 -34.51 5.90
CA MET A 736 38.47 -34.53 7.37
C MET A 736 38.90 -35.90 7.91
N ASN A 737 39.81 -35.92 8.89
CA ASN A 737 40.30 -37.14 9.53
C ASN A 737 40.26 -37.01 11.07
N GLN A 738 40.01 -38.11 11.79
CA GLN A 738 39.69 -38.10 13.22
C GLN A 738 40.89 -38.50 14.11
N THR A 739 41.05 -37.84 15.26
CA THR A 739 41.86 -38.33 16.41
C THR A 739 41.24 -37.90 17.74
N HIS A 740 41.33 -38.77 18.77
CA HIS A 740 40.73 -38.61 20.11
C HIS A 740 41.66 -37.96 21.13
N HIS A 741 41.08 -37.36 22.18
CA HIS A 741 41.33 -37.55 23.64
C HIS A 741 40.26 -36.69 24.37
N GLU A 742 39.41 -37.22 25.27
CA GLU A 742 39.64 -37.53 26.70
C GLU A 742 39.98 -36.32 27.59
N CYS A 743 39.46 -36.13 28.81
CA CYS A 743 38.22 -36.61 29.46
C CYS A 743 38.08 -35.97 30.86
N GLU A 744 36.93 -35.40 31.24
CA GLU A 744 36.37 -35.43 32.63
C GLU A 744 34.97 -34.79 32.69
N ALA A 745 34.23 -34.98 33.79
CA ALA A 745 32.76 -34.90 33.81
C ALA A 745 32.13 -34.05 34.93
N GLY A 746 30.90 -33.56 34.68
CA GLY A 746 30.01 -32.95 35.67
C GLY A 746 28.55 -32.96 35.19
N ASN A 747 27.66 -33.65 35.93
CA ASN A 747 26.25 -33.83 35.58
C ASN A 747 25.45 -32.50 35.70
N SER A 748 24.47 -32.20 34.83
CA SER A 748 23.15 -32.84 34.90
C SER A 748 22.18 -32.39 33.78
N ASN A 749 21.28 -33.32 33.40
CA ASN A 749 19.97 -33.22 32.74
C ASN A 749 19.70 -32.00 31.82
N GLU A 750 19.74 -32.15 30.50
CA GLU A 750 18.69 -32.71 29.61
C GLU A 750 17.65 -31.69 29.11
N GLY A 751 17.62 -31.51 27.78
CA GLY A 751 16.74 -30.61 27.04
C GLY A 751 17.16 -30.57 25.57
N ALA A 752 16.66 -31.52 24.77
CA ALA A 752 17.29 -31.88 23.49
C ALA A 752 17.02 -30.88 22.35
N LEU A 753 18.00 -30.00 22.08
CA LEU A 753 18.05 -29.22 20.83
C LEU A 753 18.28 -30.14 19.63
N ARG A 754 17.23 -30.38 18.82
CA ARG A 754 17.37 -30.97 17.49
C ARG A 754 17.82 -29.91 16.50
N LEU A 755 19.02 -30.08 15.94
CA LEU A 755 19.52 -29.28 14.83
C LEU A 755 18.72 -29.62 13.56
N ALA A 756 17.72 -28.80 13.22
CA ALA A 756 16.92 -28.97 12.01
C ALA A 756 17.68 -28.42 10.78
N SER A 757 17.76 -29.23 9.71
CA SER A 757 18.31 -28.83 8.42
C SER A 757 17.41 -27.81 7.71
N LEU A 758 18.00 -26.87 6.96
CA LEU A 758 17.23 -25.96 6.10
C LEU A 758 16.38 -26.76 5.08
N PRO A 759 15.10 -26.43 4.89
CA PRO A 759 14.28 -27.03 3.85
C PRO A 759 14.55 -26.39 2.47
N ASP A 760 14.65 -27.21 1.43
CA ASP A 760 14.82 -26.73 0.05
C ASP A 760 13.62 -25.90 -0.43
N TYR A 761 13.91 -24.73 -1.01
CA TYR A 761 12.91 -23.71 -1.36
C TYR A 761 12.14 -24.02 -2.66
N THR A 762 11.89 -25.29 -2.96
CA THR A 762 11.22 -25.76 -4.18
C THR A 762 10.07 -26.71 -3.86
N LEU A 763 8.86 -26.36 -4.32
CA LEU A 763 7.59 -27.10 -4.19
C LEU A 763 6.81 -26.92 -2.87
N THR A 764 6.41 -25.68 -2.56
CA THR A 764 5.08 -25.45 -1.94
C THR A 764 4.17 -24.71 -2.92
N LEU A 765 3.14 -25.41 -3.42
CA LEU A 765 2.04 -24.82 -4.19
C LEU A 765 1.01 -24.21 -3.23
N ARG A 766 1.42 -23.17 -2.50
CA ARG A 766 0.51 -22.33 -1.71
C ARG A 766 -0.40 -21.59 -2.70
N ARG A 767 -1.72 -21.80 -2.62
CA ARG A 767 -2.70 -20.92 -3.29
C ARG A 767 -2.50 -19.48 -2.77
N SER A 768 -2.45 -18.51 -3.69
CA SER A 768 -2.63 -17.10 -3.35
C SER A 768 -4.05 -16.87 -2.80
N PRO A 769 -4.30 -15.82 -2.00
CA PRO A 769 -5.66 -15.30 -1.80
C PRO A 769 -6.39 -14.91 -3.09
N ASP A 770 -5.69 -14.83 -4.22
CA ASP A 770 -6.26 -14.65 -5.57
C ASP A 770 -6.69 -15.98 -6.23
N ASP A 771 -6.10 -17.10 -5.82
CA ASP A 771 -6.31 -18.44 -6.38
C ASP A 771 -7.43 -19.23 -5.66
N ILE A 772 -8.17 -18.59 -4.74
CA ILE A 772 -9.27 -19.22 -3.99
C ILE A 772 -10.45 -19.45 -4.95
N PRO A 773 -10.82 -20.71 -5.28
CA PRO A 773 -11.81 -21.00 -6.31
C PRO A 773 -13.22 -20.77 -5.77
N LEU A 774 -13.84 -19.66 -6.15
CA LEU A 774 -15.27 -19.45 -5.93
C LEU A 774 -16.08 -20.52 -6.65
N MET A 775 -17.16 -21.00 -6.02
CA MET A 775 -18.03 -22.03 -6.60
C MET A 775 -18.66 -21.53 -7.90
N THR A 776 -18.70 -22.39 -8.92
CA THR A 776 -19.38 -22.07 -10.17
C THR A 776 -20.90 -22.01 -9.96
N PRO A 777 -21.65 -21.23 -10.77
CA PRO A 777 -23.10 -21.02 -10.58
C PRO A 777 -23.92 -22.32 -10.49
N ASN A 778 -23.44 -23.41 -11.08
CA ASN A 778 -24.08 -24.72 -11.08
C ASN A 778 -24.09 -25.44 -9.72
N THR A 779 -23.50 -24.85 -8.67
CA THR A 779 -23.35 -25.49 -7.34
C THR A 779 -24.43 -25.06 -6.33
N ILE A 780 -25.32 -24.11 -6.70
CA ILE A 780 -26.35 -23.59 -5.80
C ILE A 780 -27.61 -24.47 -5.85
N THR A 781 -27.66 -25.51 -5.01
CA THR A 781 -28.89 -26.31 -4.76
C THR A 781 -29.26 -26.34 -3.27
N MET A 782 -29.44 -25.16 -2.68
CA MET A 782 -29.99 -24.99 -1.33
C MET A 782 -31.08 -23.91 -1.36
N ILE A 783 -32.35 -24.33 -1.36
CA ILE A 783 -33.51 -23.44 -1.22
C ILE A 783 -34.13 -23.67 0.17
N PRO A 784 -33.99 -22.74 1.12
CA PRO A 784 -34.81 -22.71 2.31
C PRO A 784 -36.24 -22.30 1.93
N ASN A 785 -37.22 -23.17 2.18
CA ASN A 785 -38.65 -22.90 1.91
C ASN A 785 -39.25 -21.91 2.93
N SER A 786 -38.83 -20.65 2.89
CA SER A 786 -39.30 -19.61 3.85
C SER A 786 -39.30 -18.18 3.30
N LEU A 787 -39.57 -17.98 2.00
CA LEU A 787 -39.82 -16.66 1.39
C LEU A 787 -40.80 -16.77 0.21
N VAL A 788 -42.11 -16.77 0.50
CA VAL A 788 -43.19 -16.73 -0.51
C VAL A 788 -43.82 -15.35 -0.48
N GLY A 789 -43.50 -14.47 -1.44
CA GLY A 789 -44.08 -13.12 -1.43
C GLY A 789 -43.44 -12.02 -2.29
N MET A 790 -42.90 -12.30 -3.48
CA MET A 790 -42.64 -11.25 -4.49
C MET A 790 -43.09 -11.70 -5.89
N PRO A 791 -43.61 -10.77 -6.74
CA PRO A 791 -43.98 -11.07 -8.11
C PRO A 791 -42.74 -11.16 -9.02
N ASN A 792 -42.84 -11.98 -10.08
CA ASN A 792 -41.76 -12.13 -11.07
C ASN A 792 -41.49 -10.81 -11.81
N LEU A 793 -40.25 -10.31 -11.75
CA LEU A 793 -39.74 -9.34 -12.71
C LEU A 793 -39.35 -10.05 -14.01
N HIS A 794 -39.85 -9.56 -15.15
CA HIS A 794 -39.58 -10.14 -16.46
C HIS A 794 -38.15 -9.85 -16.95
N PRO A 795 -37.54 -10.74 -17.74
CA PRO A 795 -36.22 -10.52 -18.32
C PRO A 795 -36.23 -9.44 -19.42
N TYR A 796 -35.04 -8.86 -19.64
CA TYR A 796 -34.70 -7.83 -20.63
C TYR A 796 -35.43 -7.92 -21.98
N ASN A 797 -36.09 -6.81 -22.37
CA ASN A 797 -36.39 -6.53 -23.78
C ASN A 797 -35.20 -5.80 -24.42
N THR A 798 -34.68 -6.36 -25.52
CA THR A 798 -33.73 -5.66 -26.41
C THR A 798 -34.47 -4.73 -27.37
N PHE A 799 -33.92 -3.54 -27.61
CA PHE A 799 -34.39 -2.62 -28.64
C PHE A 799 -33.24 -2.25 -29.60
N THR A 800 -33.50 -2.35 -30.91
CA THR A 800 -32.51 -2.14 -31.97
C THR A 800 -32.96 -1.06 -32.96
N THR A 801 -32.45 0.16 -32.82
CA THR A 801 -32.42 1.27 -33.80
C THR A 801 -31.55 2.39 -33.22
N GLY A 802 -30.83 3.23 -33.99
CA GLY A 802 -30.60 3.25 -35.44
C GLY A 802 -30.48 4.68 -35.99
N PHE A 803 -29.24 5.14 -36.28
CA PHE A 803 -28.88 6.50 -36.75
C PHE A 803 -29.18 7.64 -35.73
N ASN A 804 -28.59 8.85 -35.81
CA ASN A 804 -27.60 9.40 -36.76
C ASN A 804 -26.62 10.37 -36.07
N SER A 805 -25.54 10.79 -36.74
CA SER A 805 -24.59 11.79 -36.23
C SER A 805 -24.94 13.23 -36.63
N THR A 806 -24.88 14.16 -35.66
CA THR A 806 -24.35 15.55 -35.75
C THR A 806 -24.67 16.30 -34.45
N GLY A 807 -23.70 16.92 -33.79
CA GLY A 807 -23.98 17.79 -32.62
C GLY A 807 -22.81 18.05 -31.68
N LEU A 808 -21.87 18.92 -32.08
CA LEU A 808 -21.00 19.62 -31.12
C LEU A 808 -21.75 20.80 -30.49
N PRO A 809 -21.57 21.04 -29.18
CA PRO A 809 -21.51 22.39 -28.63
C PRO A 809 -20.11 22.71 -28.09
N HIS A 810 -19.84 23.98 -27.87
CA HIS A 810 -18.49 24.50 -27.55
C HIS A 810 -18.14 24.47 -26.06
N SER A 811 -16.83 24.55 -25.82
CA SER A 811 -16.21 24.97 -24.56
C SER A 811 -16.89 26.18 -23.93
N HIS A 812 -17.32 26.05 -22.67
CA HIS A 812 -17.68 27.19 -21.82
C HIS A 812 -16.65 27.33 -20.70
N SER A 813 -15.90 28.43 -20.75
CA SER A 813 -15.12 28.91 -19.61
C SER A 813 -16.06 29.57 -18.61
N THR A 814 -15.96 29.20 -17.33
CA THR A 814 -16.60 29.89 -16.21
C THR A 814 -15.60 30.12 -15.09
N THR A 815 -14.96 31.29 -15.10
CA THR A 815 -14.40 31.86 -13.87
C THR A 815 -15.51 32.07 -12.84
N ARG A 816 -15.30 31.65 -11.58
CA ARG A 816 -16.08 32.20 -10.45
C ARG A 816 -15.44 32.00 -9.07
N VAL A 817 -14.97 33.14 -8.55
CA VAL A 817 -14.90 33.57 -7.14
C VAL A 817 -14.21 32.61 -6.17
#